data_AF-A0AAE0DNM4-F1
#
_entry.id   AF-A0AAE0DNM4-F1
#
_cell.length_a   1.000
_cell.length_b   1.000
_cell.length_c   1.000
_cell.angle_alpha   90.00
_cell.angle_beta   90.00
_cell.angle_gamma   90.00
#
_symmetry.space_group_name_H-M   'P 1'
#
loop_
_entity.id
_entity.type
_entity.pdbx_description
1 polymer ?
#
loop_
_entity_poly.entity_id
_entity_poly.type
_entity_poly.pdbx_seq_one_letter_code
_entity_poly.pdbx_strand_id
1 'polypeptide(L)'
;MPPKQATMGKFFGKPNGSGPKPQQSTLAFQKPKTSAAVKDDDGEVNSVEKSEESEESKGVKSVDVDGDIKMGTKPEKETDGDGAASVKAEAPSTNGEASSPPQGTPKSPPKRSNEEMNDEDDEDDDEPVRKRSRRSAPQEKPKHSAKTKSVESKKDKALTKATPPNAEKKEPEPSKTANKSSTKPGSEQAKARSKGIVPSSSREVENDDEEAPDETASEDGDQEAESEEEDKPEVAAKAREKVQSTLKASGKDPYPDWKPGEPVPYAALCTTFSLIEMTTKRLVISAHCSLFLRQVLRLTPQDLLPTVQLMINKLAADYAGIELGIGESLIMKAIGESTGRSLQIIKADQNEIGDLGLVAAKSRSNQPTMFKPKPLTVRGVLEGLMGIATVSGDGSQGRKIAGIKKLLSAADAAHAGKGSKGIDITTDKGGASEAKFIIRFLEGKLRLGLAEKTVLVGLAHAMVIHETEKKGNKLPSTEKLAEGESILKTVYSELPSYEVIIPAMVEHGIFHLRENCKLQPGVPLKPMLAKPTKSITEVLDRFEGKNFTCEYKYDGERAQIHYVAEDSQQQYSSCLPTGKGAKGLSAIFSRNSEDLSKKYPDILAKLNTWIKPETKSFVLDCETVAWDLVEKKVQPFQQLMTRKRKDVKAEDVKVKVCVFAFDMLFYNGDSIVQKSLRERRELLREAFSEVEGEFSFAQYGNTSDLEEIQTLLDESVKASCEGLMVKMLDTDESGYEPSKRSRNWLKVKKDYLSGIGDSLDLVVLGAYYGKGKRTSVYGAFLLACYNSSNETYETVCNIGTGFSEAILEEVHTKLKDHTIDRPKPFYSHSAVTKDQPDVWFEPRFVWEVKTADLTISPRYKAGAEALGDGSGKGISLRFPRFIKEREDKKADEATGSRMVVEMYQKQEGVSKSKGPSVDDDFEY
;
A
#
# COMPACT_ATOMS: atom_id res chain seq x y z
N MET A 1 39.98 -73.25 -31.17
CA MET A 1 39.11 -74.34 -31.67
C MET A 1 37.91 -73.72 -32.41
N PRO A 2 37.37 -74.36 -33.46
CA PRO A 2 36.21 -73.88 -34.24
C PRO A 2 34.87 -74.53 -33.76
N PRO A 3 33.72 -74.39 -34.45
CA PRO A 3 33.02 -73.17 -34.90
C PRO A 3 31.48 -73.25 -34.65
N LYS A 4 30.72 -72.23 -35.11
CA LYS A 4 29.34 -72.26 -35.74
C LYS A 4 28.76 -70.84 -35.73
N GLN A 5 28.19 -70.21 -36.77
CA GLN A 5 27.69 -70.57 -38.11
C GLN A 5 26.23 -71.06 -38.22
N ALA A 6 25.29 -70.12 -38.40
CA ALA A 6 24.08 -70.15 -39.26
C ALA A 6 23.48 -68.71 -39.24
N THR A 7 23.18 -67.93 -40.29
CA THR A 7 22.68 -68.07 -41.69
C THR A 7 21.15 -67.99 -41.85
N MET A 8 20.72 -67.48 -43.02
CA MET A 8 19.33 -67.25 -43.48
C MET A 8 18.63 -65.98 -42.93
N GLY A 9 17.83 -65.24 -43.71
CA GLY A 9 17.60 -65.37 -45.16
C GLY A 9 16.58 -64.36 -45.71
N LYS A 10 16.99 -63.54 -46.69
CA LYS A 10 16.19 -62.51 -47.38
C LYS A 10 14.86 -63.03 -47.94
N PHE A 11 13.82 -62.19 -47.96
CA PHE A 11 12.86 -62.12 -49.07
C PHE A 11 12.59 -60.66 -49.48
N PHE A 12 12.25 -60.43 -50.75
CA PHE A 12 12.20 -59.10 -51.39
C PHE A 12 10.80 -58.46 -51.34
N GLY A 13 10.71 -57.11 -51.41
CA GLY A 13 9.43 -56.40 -51.48
C GLY A 13 9.49 -54.87 -51.63
N LYS A 14 9.71 -54.38 -52.86
CA LYS A 14 9.40 -53.02 -53.37
C LYS A 14 8.82 -53.22 -54.78
N PRO A 15 7.84 -52.43 -55.28
CA PRO A 15 8.05 -50.99 -55.55
C PRO A 15 6.83 -50.04 -55.53
N ASN A 16 7.15 -48.75 -55.69
CA ASN A 16 6.44 -47.58 -56.27
C ASN A 16 4.94 -47.65 -56.69
N GLY A 17 4.19 -46.59 -56.36
CA GLY A 17 2.91 -46.19 -56.96
C GLY A 17 2.47 -44.77 -56.49
N SER A 18 1.79 -43.96 -57.31
CA SER A 18 1.73 -42.49 -57.13
C SER A 18 0.34 -41.82 -57.05
N GLY A 19 0.04 -41.15 -55.93
CA GLY A 19 -0.94 -40.04 -55.78
C GLY A 19 -2.45 -40.37 -55.93
N PRO A 20 -3.38 -39.38 -55.80
CA PRO A 20 -3.23 -37.97 -55.41
C PRO A 20 -3.99 -37.60 -54.09
N LYS A 21 -4.76 -36.49 -54.06
CA LYS A 21 -5.29 -35.78 -52.85
C LYS A 21 -6.83 -35.94 -52.63
N PRO A 22 -7.43 -35.48 -51.49
CA PRO A 22 -8.65 -36.07 -50.91
C PRO A 22 -9.98 -35.36 -51.24
N GLN A 23 -11.10 -36.00 -50.84
CA GLN A 23 -12.44 -35.41 -50.75
C GLN A 23 -13.17 -35.84 -49.45
N GLN A 24 -14.10 -35.01 -48.98
CA GLN A 24 -15.07 -35.32 -47.93
C GLN A 24 -16.36 -35.91 -48.53
N SER A 25 -17.16 -36.61 -47.73
CA SER A 25 -18.61 -36.71 -47.94
C SER A 25 -19.35 -36.78 -46.60
N THR A 26 -20.62 -36.39 -46.62
CA THR A 26 -21.55 -36.30 -45.46
C THR A 26 -22.66 -37.34 -45.59
N LEU A 27 -23.38 -37.65 -44.49
CA LEU A 27 -24.86 -37.62 -44.39
C LEU A 27 -25.35 -38.08 -42.99
N ALA A 28 -26.67 -38.28 -42.82
CA ALA A 28 -27.38 -37.95 -41.59
C ALA A 28 -28.44 -38.96 -41.08
N PHE A 29 -28.79 -38.86 -39.78
CA PHE A 29 -30.06 -39.17 -39.09
C PHE A 29 -30.93 -40.41 -39.47
N GLN A 30 -31.23 -41.30 -38.50
CA GLN A 30 -32.52 -41.36 -37.76
C GLN A 30 -32.58 -42.44 -36.62
N LYS A 31 -33.68 -42.46 -35.85
CA LYS A 31 -34.03 -43.38 -34.72
C LYS A 31 -35.00 -44.52 -35.24
N PRO A 32 -35.76 -45.36 -34.46
CA PRO A 32 -35.94 -45.52 -32.99
C PRO A 32 -36.25 -46.98 -32.42
N LYS A 33 -36.66 -47.03 -31.12
CA LYS A 33 -37.69 -47.92 -30.46
C LYS A 33 -37.36 -49.24 -29.70
N THR A 34 -37.39 -49.15 -28.36
CA THR A 34 -38.30 -49.82 -27.36
C THR A 34 -38.65 -51.33 -27.36
N SER A 35 -38.35 -52.02 -26.25
CA SER A 35 -39.19 -52.99 -25.45
C SER A 35 -38.41 -53.29 -24.13
N ALA A 36 -38.95 -53.30 -22.90
CA ALA A 36 -40.03 -54.10 -22.25
C ALA A 36 -39.63 -55.58 -22.02
N ALA A 37 -39.87 -56.25 -20.88
CA ALA A 37 -40.32 -55.88 -19.50
C ALA A 37 -40.24 -57.15 -18.57
N VAL A 38 -40.88 -57.12 -17.39
CA VAL A 38 -41.54 -58.27 -16.68
C VAL A 38 -40.72 -59.17 -15.70
N LYS A 39 -41.08 -59.05 -14.38
CA LYS A 39 -41.28 -60.10 -13.33
C LYS A 39 -40.06 -60.92 -12.79
N ASP A 40 -40.07 -61.56 -11.61
CA ASP A 40 -41.06 -61.81 -10.52
C ASP A 40 -40.32 -61.94 -9.12
N ASP A 41 -40.95 -61.69 -7.96
CA ASP A 41 -41.44 -62.67 -6.91
C ASP A 41 -40.38 -63.69 -6.37
N ASP A 42 -40.30 -64.12 -5.09
CA ASP A 42 -41.07 -63.92 -3.83
C ASP A 42 -40.24 -64.46 -2.60
N GLY A 43 -40.63 -64.14 -1.36
CA GLY A 43 -40.25 -64.84 -0.09
C GLY A 43 -38.79 -64.72 0.44
N GLU A 44 -38.43 -65.19 1.65
CA GLU A 44 -39.22 -65.54 2.86
C GLU A 44 -38.35 -65.40 4.15
N VAL A 45 -39.03 -65.29 5.29
CA VAL A 45 -38.62 -65.13 6.71
C VAL A 45 -37.58 -66.17 7.22
N ASN A 46 -36.65 -65.80 8.15
CA ASN A 46 -36.67 -66.19 9.60
C ASN A 46 -35.32 -66.10 10.39
N SER A 47 -35.39 -65.65 11.67
CA SER A 47 -34.58 -66.12 12.84
C SER A 47 -33.06 -65.77 12.92
N VAL A 48 -32.36 -65.68 14.08
CA VAL A 48 -32.71 -65.67 15.53
C VAL A 48 -31.54 -65.19 16.44
N GLU A 49 -31.85 -64.56 17.58
CA GLU A 49 -31.01 -64.36 18.82
C GLU A 49 -29.70 -63.50 18.76
N LYS A 50 -29.18 -62.89 19.85
CA LYS A 50 -29.45 -63.04 21.32
C LYS A 50 -29.10 -61.78 22.18
N SER A 51 -29.85 -61.53 23.27
CA SER A 51 -29.54 -60.91 24.61
C SER A 51 -28.62 -59.65 24.73
N GLU A 52 -28.91 -58.55 25.46
CA GLU A 52 -29.36 -58.33 26.89
C GLU A 52 -28.21 -58.55 27.93
N GLU A 53 -28.01 -57.88 29.09
CA GLU A 53 -28.77 -57.06 30.09
C GLU A 53 -27.88 -55.88 30.66
N SER A 54 -28.35 -54.69 31.15
CA SER A 54 -28.85 -54.21 32.49
C SER A 54 -27.97 -54.48 33.76
N GLU A 55 -28.01 -53.77 34.93
CA GLU A 55 -29.01 -52.88 35.60
C GLU A 55 -28.42 -51.56 36.24
N GLU A 56 -28.45 -51.32 37.58
CA GLU A 56 -28.47 -49.96 38.21
C GLU A 56 -27.73 -49.83 39.60
N SER A 57 -27.87 -48.66 40.28
CA SER A 57 -27.73 -48.37 41.74
C SER A 57 -26.38 -47.97 42.36
N LYS A 58 -26.27 -47.16 43.46
CA LYS A 58 -27.07 -46.15 44.24
C LYS A 58 -26.05 -45.35 45.15
N GLY A 59 -26.27 -44.36 46.04
CA GLY A 59 -27.37 -43.68 46.78
C GLY A 59 -26.98 -43.54 48.30
N VAL A 60 -27.41 -42.62 49.20
CA VAL A 60 -28.26 -41.37 49.28
C VAL A 60 -28.00 -40.69 50.67
N LYS A 61 -28.02 -39.33 50.87
CA LYS A 61 -28.31 -38.54 52.15
C LYS A 61 -27.93 -37.03 52.06
N SER A 62 -28.51 -36.03 52.76
CA SER A 62 -29.86 -35.85 53.39
C SER A 62 -30.15 -34.43 53.95
N VAL A 63 -31.29 -33.83 53.55
CA VAL A 63 -32.37 -33.11 54.32
C VAL A 63 -32.07 -32.00 55.37
N ASP A 64 -32.81 -30.87 55.26
CA ASP A 64 -33.50 -30.16 56.38
C ASP A 64 -34.69 -29.28 55.85
N VAL A 65 -35.58 -28.75 56.72
CA VAL A 65 -36.99 -28.31 56.43
C VAL A 65 -37.37 -26.97 57.14
N ASP A 66 -38.11 -26.01 56.55
CA ASP A 66 -39.60 -25.67 56.62
C ASP A 66 -39.80 -24.35 55.80
N GLY A 67 -40.94 -23.82 55.30
CA GLY A 67 -42.41 -23.93 55.55
C GLY A 67 -42.99 -22.50 55.81
N ASP A 68 -44.15 -21.98 55.38
CA ASP A 68 -45.29 -22.34 54.50
C ASP A 68 -46.15 -21.04 54.22
N ILE A 69 -47.37 -21.14 53.64
CA ILE A 69 -48.57 -20.24 53.79
C ILE A 69 -48.88 -19.12 52.72
N LYS A 70 -49.93 -19.40 51.91
CA LYS A 70 -51.09 -18.55 51.43
C LYS A 70 -50.85 -17.21 50.68
N MET A 71 -51.36 -17.01 49.45
CA MET A 71 -52.76 -16.78 48.96
C MET A 71 -53.39 -15.38 49.28
N GLY A 72 -53.74 -14.58 48.25
CA GLY A 72 -54.57 -13.35 48.43
C GLY A 72 -54.71 -12.37 47.23
N THR A 73 -55.71 -12.59 46.36
CA THR A 73 -56.56 -11.65 45.54
C THR A 73 -56.19 -10.19 45.16
N LYS A 74 -56.59 -9.80 43.92
CA LYS A 74 -56.76 -8.41 43.37
C LYS A 74 -57.91 -7.62 44.08
N PRO A 75 -58.04 -6.27 43.90
CA PRO A 75 -58.88 -5.73 42.80
C PRO A 75 -58.45 -4.36 42.16
N GLU A 76 -59.35 -3.88 41.30
CA GLU A 76 -59.56 -2.66 40.48
C GLU A 76 -59.40 -1.27 41.18
N LYS A 77 -59.27 -0.07 40.56
CA LYS A 77 -59.49 0.57 39.22
C LYS A 77 -60.76 1.47 39.10
N GLU A 78 -60.59 2.80 39.07
CA GLU A 78 -61.55 3.91 38.73
C GLU A 78 -60.75 5.25 38.56
N THR A 79 -61.25 6.46 38.15
CA THR A 79 -61.92 6.93 36.90
C THR A 79 -61.76 8.48 36.70
N ASP A 80 -62.54 9.11 35.80
CA ASP A 80 -62.73 10.56 35.50
C ASP A 80 -61.68 11.20 34.56
N GLY A 81 -61.95 12.22 33.71
CA GLY A 81 -63.14 13.03 33.35
C GLY A 81 -62.68 14.43 32.84
N ASP A 82 -63.28 15.19 31.91
CA ASP A 82 -64.55 15.13 31.15
C ASP A 82 -64.52 16.05 29.88
N GLY A 83 -65.39 15.80 28.87
CA GLY A 83 -65.87 16.68 27.77
C GLY A 83 -64.92 17.36 26.75
N ALA A 84 -65.39 18.08 25.69
CA ALA A 84 -66.57 17.91 24.80
C ALA A 84 -66.55 18.89 23.57
N ALA A 85 -67.20 18.50 22.45
CA ALA A 85 -67.72 19.35 21.33
C ALA A 85 -66.73 20.15 20.40
N SER A 86 -67.22 20.88 19.37
CA SER A 86 -67.53 20.37 17.99
C SER A 86 -67.86 21.49 16.95
N VAL A 87 -67.96 21.14 15.64
CA VAL A 87 -68.71 21.83 14.51
C VAL A 87 -68.01 22.88 13.59
N LYS A 88 -67.77 22.45 12.33
CA LYS A 88 -67.95 23.06 10.96
C LYS A 88 -67.44 24.45 10.50
N ALA A 89 -67.08 24.45 9.20
CA ALA A 89 -67.18 25.52 8.16
C ALA A 89 -66.11 26.66 8.18
N GLU A 90 -65.82 27.38 7.10
CA GLU A 90 -66.43 27.54 5.74
C GLU A 90 -65.39 27.40 4.58
N ALA A 91 -65.84 27.53 3.31
CA ALA A 91 -65.01 27.69 2.11
C ALA A 91 -65.71 28.56 1.04
N PRO A 92 -64.94 29.34 0.25
CA PRO A 92 -65.19 29.54 -1.20
C PRO A 92 -63.97 29.05 -2.02
N SER A 93 -64.05 28.34 -3.17
CA SER A 93 -64.75 28.58 -4.45
C SER A 93 -64.12 29.72 -5.28
N THR A 94 -63.80 29.61 -6.58
CA THR A 94 -64.03 28.60 -7.66
C THR A 94 -62.74 28.47 -8.54
N ASN A 95 -62.58 27.62 -9.56
CA ASN A 95 -63.47 26.71 -10.32
C ASN A 95 -62.74 25.34 -10.57
N GLY A 96 -62.71 24.58 -11.68
CA GLY A 96 -63.26 24.62 -13.06
C GLY A 96 -62.20 24.20 -14.10
N GLU A 97 -62.44 23.36 -15.11
CA GLU A 97 -63.62 22.55 -15.46
C GLU A 97 -63.20 21.10 -15.88
N ALA A 98 -64.14 20.13 -15.72
CA ALA A 98 -64.50 19.00 -16.61
C ALA A 98 -63.43 18.14 -17.37
N SER A 99 -63.58 16.83 -17.60
CA SER A 99 -64.65 15.82 -17.34
C SER A 99 -64.14 14.36 -17.50
N SER A 100 -65.00 13.34 -17.29
CA SER A 100 -64.73 11.88 -17.45
C SER A 100 -66.06 11.09 -17.33
N PRO A 101 -66.14 9.75 -17.54
CA PRO A 101 -65.56 8.84 -18.54
C PRO A 101 -66.70 8.11 -19.34
N PRO A 102 -66.51 6.91 -19.96
CA PRO A 102 -66.76 5.64 -19.23
C PRO A 102 -65.89 4.41 -19.65
N GLN A 103 -66.24 3.23 -19.12
CA GLN A 103 -65.42 2.01 -18.94
C GLN A 103 -65.37 1.03 -20.14
N GLY A 104 -64.44 0.06 -20.08
CA GLY A 104 -64.45 -1.17 -20.90
C GLY A 104 -63.44 -2.25 -20.49
N THR A 105 -63.88 -3.25 -19.70
CA THR A 105 -63.16 -4.51 -19.35
C THR A 105 -64.21 -5.65 -19.25
N PRO A 106 -63.91 -6.95 -18.98
CA PRO A 106 -62.62 -7.60 -18.71
C PRO A 106 -62.39 -8.97 -19.44
N LYS A 107 -61.21 -9.60 -19.26
CA LYS A 107 -61.07 -10.97 -18.69
C LYS A 107 -59.61 -11.44 -18.48
N SER A 108 -59.42 -12.22 -17.42
CA SER A 108 -58.20 -12.91 -16.92
C SER A 108 -58.66 -13.94 -15.86
N PRO A 109 -57.81 -14.59 -15.01
CA PRO A 109 -56.35 -14.83 -15.05
C PRO A 109 -56.00 -16.35 -15.30
N PRO A 110 -55.82 -17.31 -14.34
CA PRO A 110 -54.95 -17.37 -13.14
C PRO A 110 -54.14 -18.69 -12.88
N LYS A 111 -52.99 -18.57 -12.15
CA LYS A 111 -52.48 -19.49 -11.07
C LYS A 111 -51.98 -20.93 -11.44
N ARG A 112 -51.20 -21.69 -10.63
CA ARG A 112 -50.18 -21.48 -9.53
C ARG A 112 -49.50 -22.87 -9.19
N SER A 113 -48.67 -22.91 -8.12
CA SER A 113 -47.91 -24.03 -7.45
C SER A 113 -46.54 -24.40 -8.07
N ASN A 114 -45.42 -24.64 -7.35
CA ASN A 114 -45.03 -24.84 -5.91
C ASN A 114 -44.99 -26.31 -5.42
N GLU A 115 -44.05 -26.61 -4.49
CA GLU A 115 -43.74 -27.93 -3.84
C GLU A 115 -43.18 -29.05 -4.77
N GLU A 116 -42.38 -30.05 -4.34
CA GLU A 116 -41.39 -30.22 -3.23
C GLU A 116 -40.55 -31.52 -3.49
N MET A 117 -39.39 -31.69 -2.81
CA MET A 117 -38.65 -32.96 -2.53
C MET A 117 -38.24 -33.89 -3.73
N ASN A 118 -37.25 -34.78 -3.68
CA ASN A 118 -36.58 -35.49 -2.59
C ASN A 118 -35.13 -35.91 -2.99
N ASP A 119 -34.37 -36.51 -2.05
CA ASP A 119 -33.03 -37.09 -2.26
C ASP A 119 -33.05 -38.48 -2.94
N GLU A 120 -31.90 -38.93 -3.48
CA GLU A 120 -31.18 -40.15 -3.03
C GLU A 120 -29.83 -40.31 -3.78
N ASP A 121 -28.86 -40.96 -3.13
CA ASP A 121 -27.48 -41.17 -3.59
C ASP A 121 -27.27 -42.56 -4.23
N ASP A 122 -26.26 -42.69 -5.09
CA ASP A 122 -25.62 -43.96 -5.46
C ASP A 122 -24.12 -43.85 -5.10
N GLU A 123 -23.73 -44.39 -3.94
CA GLU A 123 -22.34 -44.72 -3.64
C GLU A 123 -22.05 -46.15 -4.14
N ASP A 124 -20.86 -46.39 -4.70
CA ASP A 124 -20.29 -47.75 -4.72
C ASP A 124 -18.76 -47.63 -4.56
N ASP A 125 -18.21 -48.40 -3.62
CA ASP A 125 -16.91 -48.18 -2.98
C ASP A 125 -15.89 -49.25 -3.42
N ASP A 126 -14.60 -48.90 -3.55
CA ASP A 126 -13.52 -49.91 -3.61
C ASP A 126 -12.10 -49.33 -3.32
N GLU A 127 -11.85 -49.06 -2.04
CA GLU A 127 -10.50 -49.07 -1.42
C GLU A 127 -10.48 -50.23 -0.37
N PRO A 128 -9.37 -50.60 0.32
CA PRO A 128 -7.96 -50.20 0.18
C PRO A 128 -6.91 -51.36 0.34
N VAL A 129 -5.63 -50.98 0.58
CA VAL A 129 -4.68 -51.56 1.56
C VAL A 129 -3.33 -52.15 1.07
N ARG A 130 -2.30 -51.28 1.00
CA ARG A 130 -0.91 -51.41 1.55
C ARG A 130 -0.01 -52.57 0.97
N LYS A 131 1.32 -52.70 1.19
CA LYS A 131 2.29 -52.14 2.18
C LYS A 131 3.78 -52.38 1.74
N ARG A 132 4.67 -51.36 1.82
CA ARG A 132 6.18 -51.43 1.95
C ARG A 132 7.01 -52.04 0.77
N SER A 133 8.33 -51.78 0.57
CA SER A 133 9.24 -50.67 0.99
C SER A 133 10.68 -50.75 0.37
N ARG A 134 11.41 -49.61 0.40
CA ARG A 134 12.90 -49.42 0.52
C ARG A 134 13.87 -49.46 -0.71
N ARG A 135 14.76 -48.44 -0.70
CA ARG A 135 16.23 -48.41 -0.97
C ARG A 135 16.84 -48.18 -2.39
N SER A 136 17.40 -46.97 -2.55
CA SER A 136 18.80 -46.60 -2.95
C SER A 136 19.52 -47.16 -4.19
N ALA A 137 20.20 -46.27 -4.94
CA ALA A 137 21.20 -46.54 -5.99
C ALA A 137 22.58 -47.03 -5.42
N PRO A 138 23.61 -47.43 -6.23
CA PRO A 138 24.42 -46.47 -7.04
C PRO A 138 25.16 -46.98 -8.33
N GLN A 139 25.60 -46.01 -9.17
CA GLN A 139 26.89 -45.84 -9.92
C GLN A 139 27.55 -46.84 -10.95
N GLU A 140 28.18 -46.20 -11.97
CA GLU A 140 29.46 -46.48 -12.70
C GLU A 140 29.63 -47.52 -13.86
N LYS A 141 30.00 -47.00 -15.06
CA LYS A 141 31.13 -47.30 -16.02
C LYS A 141 31.56 -48.76 -16.36
N PRO A 142 31.89 -49.08 -17.64
CA PRO A 142 33.16 -48.69 -18.35
C PRO A 142 32.94 -48.12 -19.79
N LYS A 143 33.84 -47.39 -20.50
CA LYS A 143 35.25 -47.60 -20.97
C LYS A 143 35.42 -48.78 -21.96
N HIS A 144 36.22 -48.74 -23.06
CA HIS A 144 37.08 -47.74 -23.75
C HIS A 144 37.38 -48.24 -25.21
N SER A 145 38.00 -47.53 -26.17
CA SER A 145 38.53 -46.15 -26.25
C SER A 145 37.91 -45.32 -27.40
N ALA A 146 38.44 -45.02 -28.61
CA ALA A 146 39.73 -45.14 -29.34
C ALA A 146 39.67 -44.20 -30.60
N LYS A 147 40.68 -43.85 -31.44
CA LYS A 147 42.15 -44.05 -31.52
C LYS A 147 42.80 -43.08 -32.56
N THR A 148 43.82 -42.27 -32.20
CA THR A 148 44.91 -41.63 -33.04
C THR A 148 44.57 -40.75 -34.28
N LYS A 149 45.26 -39.63 -34.58
CA LYS A 149 46.42 -38.85 -34.00
C LYS A 149 46.11 -37.33 -34.22
N SER A 150 46.92 -36.27 -34.43
CA SER A 150 48.36 -35.87 -34.52
C SER A 150 48.46 -34.33 -34.68
N VAL A 151 49.55 -33.56 -34.47
CA VAL A 151 50.85 -33.65 -33.74
C VAL A 151 51.49 -32.23 -33.73
N GLU A 152 52.00 -31.76 -32.57
CA GLU A 152 53.07 -30.71 -32.34
C GLU A 152 52.93 -29.25 -32.90
N SER A 153 53.58 -28.18 -32.37
CA SER A 153 54.06 -27.87 -31.00
C SER A 153 54.48 -26.38 -30.77
N LYS A 154 54.42 -25.92 -29.50
CA LYS A 154 55.33 -25.01 -28.72
C LYS A 154 55.78 -23.57 -29.19
N LYS A 155 55.51 -22.60 -28.29
CA LYS A 155 56.42 -21.58 -27.63
C LYS A 155 56.77 -20.19 -28.21
N ASP A 156 56.43 -19.16 -27.39
CA ASP A 156 57.24 -18.08 -26.76
C ASP A 156 57.99 -16.92 -27.50
N LYS A 157 57.80 -15.69 -26.93
CA LYS A 157 58.73 -14.51 -26.75
C LYS A 157 58.88 -13.33 -27.77
N ALA A 158 58.29 -12.18 -27.39
CA ALA A 158 58.90 -10.87 -26.97
C ALA A 158 59.70 -9.89 -27.89
N LEU A 159 59.25 -8.59 -27.89
CA LEU A 159 60.00 -7.27 -27.89
C LEU A 159 60.97 -6.93 -29.08
N THR A 160 61.28 -5.69 -29.56
CA THR A 160 61.10 -4.26 -29.13
C THR A 160 61.41 -3.24 -30.27
N LYS A 161 60.97 -1.95 -30.17
CA LYS A 161 61.55 -0.68 -30.79
C LYS A 161 61.54 -0.51 -32.35
N ALA A 162 61.71 0.67 -32.99
CA ALA A 162 61.53 2.12 -32.66
C ALA A 162 61.59 3.06 -33.94
N THR A 163 61.33 4.37 -33.76
CA THR A 163 61.27 5.55 -34.71
C THR A 163 62.65 6.15 -35.12
N PRO A 164 62.85 7.36 -35.75
CA PRO A 164 61.98 8.51 -36.17
C PRO A 164 61.83 8.66 -37.72
N PRO A 165 61.84 9.82 -38.48
CA PRO A 165 62.50 11.14 -38.30
C PRO A 165 61.62 12.42 -38.12
N ASN A 166 61.72 13.43 -39.01
CA ASN A 166 61.97 14.84 -38.61
C ASN A 166 61.61 15.94 -39.67
N ALA A 167 61.86 17.24 -39.35
CA ALA A 167 61.85 18.51 -40.13
C ALA A 167 60.52 19.27 -40.30
N GLU A 168 60.35 20.62 -40.26
CA GLU A 168 61.04 21.88 -39.84
C GLU A 168 60.20 23.04 -40.49
N LYS A 169 60.09 24.34 -40.09
CA LYS A 169 60.47 25.18 -38.93
C LYS A 169 59.80 26.60 -39.02
N LYS A 170 59.69 27.32 -37.87
CA LYS A 170 59.58 28.80 -37.65
C LYS A 170 58.24 29.60 -37.75
N GLU A 171 58.20 30.61 -36.86
CA GLU A 171 57.31 31.79 -36.62
C GLU A 171 57.43 32.92 -37.69
N PRO A 172 56.59 34.01 -37.73
CA PRO A 172 55.96 34.73 -36.59
C PRO A 172 54.54 35.35 -36.78
N GLU A 173 54.03 36.05 -35.74
CA GLU A 173 52.87 36.98 -35.82
C GLU A 173 53.16 38.27 -36.62
N PRO A 174 52.12 38.97 -37.12
CA PRO A 174 51.82 40.28 -36.52
C PRO A 174 50.31 40.68 -36.44
N SER A 175 50.00 41.59 -35.52
CA SER A 175 48.69 42.27 -35.32
C SER A 175 48.34 43.33 -36.38
N LYS A 176 47.04 43.67 -36.58
CA LYS A 176 46.48 45.07 -36.52
C LYS A 176 44.99 45.31 -36.96
N THR A 177 44.23 45.99 -36.08
CA THR A 177 43.44 47.25 -36.21
C THR A 177 42.82 47.74 -37.56
N ALA A 178 41.76 48.60 -37.63
CA ALA A 178 40.70 49.06 -36.69
C ALA A 178 39.78 50.11 -37.38
N ASN A 179 38.57 50.38 -36.83
CA ASN A 179 37.74 51.61 -36.96
C ASN A 179 36.40 51.41 -36.17
N LYS A 180 35.72 52.40 -35.55
CA LYS A 180 36.04 53.80 -35.21
C LYS A 180 35.11 54.36 -34.10
N SER A 181 35.67 55.17 -33.18
CA SER A 181 35.06 56.28 -32.42
C SER A 181 33.62 56.22 -31.82
N SER A 182 33.51 56.29 -30.47
CA SER A 182 32.97 57.49 -29.77
C SER A 182 33.16 57.48 -28.23
N THR A 183 33.51 58.67 -27.73
CA THR A 183 33.79 59.19 -26.36
C THR A 183 32.70 58.95 -25.29
N LYS A 184 32.98 58.59 -24.01
CA LYS A 184 33.54 59.36 -22.85
C LYS A 184 32.83 60.70 -22.52
N PRO A 185 32.83 61.22 -21.25
CA PRO A 185 33.64 60.91 -20.04
C PRO A 185 32.79 60.27 -18.89
N GLY A 186 33.16 60.10 -17.60
CA GLY A 186 34.29 60.41 -16.68
C GLY A 186 33.76 60.20 -15.22
N SER A 187 34.48 59.96 -14.10
CA SER A 187 35.87 60.17 -13.63
C SER A 187 36.17 59.20 -12.46
N GLU A 188 37.28 58.43 -12.43
CA GLU A 188 38.55 58.69 -11.70
C GLU A 188 38.71 58.11 -10.25
N GLN A 189 39.78 57.31 -10.08
CA GLN A 189 40.84 57.28 -9.01
C GLN A 189 40.47 57.35 -7.48
N ALA A 190 41.26 56.88 -6.49
CA ALA A 190 42.69 56.49 -6.49
C ALA A 190 43.12 55.53 -5.34
N LYS A 191 44.16 54.71 -5.62
CA LYS A 191 45.41 54.44 -4.84
C LYS A 191 45.44 54.07 -3.33
N ALA A 192 46.36 53.13 -3.04
CA ALA A 192 47.30 53.06 -1.89
C ALA A 192 46.81 52.63 -0.48
N ARG A 193 47.67 52.18 0.48
CA ARG A 193 48.85 51.26 0.47
C ARG A 193 49.35 51.01 1.94
N SER A 194 49.73 49.76 2.26
CA SER A 194 50.88 49.34 3.12
C SER A 194 50.82 49.28 4.67
N LYS A 195 51.47 48.19 5.20
CA LYS A 195 52.09 47.95 6.54
C LYS A 195 51.14 47.84 7.75
N GLY A 196 51.40 47.00 8.78
CA GLY A 196 52.44 45.99 9.08
C GLY A 196 52.40 45.63 10.59
N ILE A 197 53.21 44.78 11.25
CA ILE A 197 54.04 43.59 10.96
C ILE A 197 54.79 43.24 12.29
N VAL A 198 54.54 42.05 12.89
CA VAL A 198 55.29 41.33 13.98
C VAL A 198 55.54 42.04 15.35
N PRO A 199 56.10 41.44 16.45
CA PRO A 199 56.92 40.20 16.66
C PRO A 199 56.22 39.02 17.42
N SER A 200 56.41 37.75 17.04
CA SER A 200 57.47 36.74 17.38
C SER A 200 57.25 36.03 18.73
N SER A 201 57.64 34.76 18.99
CA SER A 201 58.39 33.70 18.26
C SER A 201 57.78 32.31 18.65
N SER A 202 58.20 31.10 18.26
CA SER A 202 59.50 30.53 17.81
C SER A 202 59.29 29.30 16.87
N ARG A 203 60.34 28.49 16.61
CA ARG A 203 60.37 27.37 15.63
C ARG A 203 59.92 26.03 16.23
N GLU A 204 59.35 25.15 15.41
CA GLU A 204 59.87 23.78 15.16
C GLU A 204 59.32 23.17 13.84
N VAL A 205 59.42 21.85 13.62
CA VAL A 205 59.59 21.23 12.28
C VAL A 205 58.57 20.10 11.97
N GLU A 206 58.18 20.01 10.69
CA GLU A 206 57.54 18.92 9.91
C GLU A 206 56.75 17.80 10.62
N ASN A 207 55.48 17.63 10.21
CA ASN A 207 55.04 16.46 9.41
C ASN A 207 53.72 16.77 8.69
N ASP A 208 53.46 16.09 7.56
CA ASP A 208 52.20 16.14 6.83
C ASP A 208 51.19 15.12 7.38
N ASP A 209 49.90 15.48 7.38
CA ASP A 209 48.77 14.56 7.16
C ASP A 209 47.53 15.39 6.73
N GLU A 210 46.81 14.96 5.70
CA GLU A 210 45.62 15.66 5.17
C GLU A 210 44.33 14.98 5.66
N GLU A 211 43.58 15.62 6.57
CA GLU A 211 42.20 15.21 6.89
C GLU A 211 41.19 15.90 5.96
N ALA A 212 40.33 15.09 5.31
CA ALA A 212 39.19 15.55 4.53
C ALA A 212 37.88 15.43 5.36
N PRO A 213 36.91 16.36 5.19
CA PRO A 213 35.70 16.37 6.01
C PRO A 213 34.70 15.25 5.64
N ASP A 214 34.04 14.71 6.66
CA ASP A 214 33.07 13.61 6.59
C ASP A 214 31.62 14.10 6.32
N GLU A 215 30.94 13.53 5.32
CA GLU A 215 29.55 13.84 4.95
C GLU A 215 28.61 12.65 5.25
N THR A 216 28.20 12.50 6.52
CA THR A 216 27.28 11.44 6.96
C THR A 216 25.80 11.79 6.73
N ALA A 217 25.32 11.58 5.50
CA ALA A 217 23.91 11.70 5.15
C ALA A 217 23.06 10.55 5.76
N SER A 218 21.98 10.88 6.45
CA SER A 218 21.08 9.89 7.10
C SER A 218 19.69 9.90 6.47
N GLU A 219 19.25 8.77 5.91
CA GLU A 219 17.90 8.62 5.37
C GLU A 219 17.09 7.58 6.14
N ASP A 220 15.92 7.99 6.59
CA ASP A 220 15.07 7.21 7.48
C ASP A 220 13.83 6.70 6.72
N GLY A 221 13.58 5.39 6.81
CA GLY A 221 12.61 4.69 5.97
C GLY A 221 11.16 5.12 6.19
N ASP A 222 10.70 6.08 5.39
CA ASP A 222 9.31 6.31 4.97
C ASP A 222 9.31 7.28 3.77
N GLN A 223 9.92 6.85 2.66
CA GLN A 223 10.07 7.63 1.44
C GLN A 223 9.17 7.14 0.29
N GLU A 224 7.96 7.70 0.24
CA GLU A 224 7.56 8.28 -1.05
C GLU A 224 8.60 9.33 -1.45
N ALA A 225 8.94 9.45 -2.74
CA ALA A 225 10.06 10.26 -3.21
C ALA A 225 9.78 11.78 -3.12
N GLU A 226 9.85 12.29 -1.91
CA GLU A 226 9.54 13.67 -1.51
C GLU A 226 10.77 14.39 -0.94
N SER A 227 11.82 14.40 -1.76
CA SER A 227 12.73 15.54 -1.81
C SER A 227 11.98 16.77 -2.33
N GLU A 228 11.05 17.31 -1.54
CA GLU A 228 10.71 18.74 -1.60
C GLU A 228 11.79 19.53 -0.84
N GLU A 229 13.04 19.39 -1.32
CA GLU A 229 13.86 20.58 -1.41
C GLU A 229 13.16 21.50 -2.41
N GLU A 230 13.04 22.79 -2.07
CA GLU A 230 12.57 23.79 -3.03
C GLU A 230 13.64 23.99 -4.10
N ASP A 231 13.55 23.16 -5.13
CA ASP A 231 14.30 23.22 -6.38
C ASP A 231 14.33 24.67 -6.85
N LYS A 232 15.48 25.35 -6.66
CA LYS A 232 15.64 26.82 -6.81
C LYS A 232 14.90 27.26 -8.07
N PRO A 233 14.08 28.32 -8.06
CA PRO A 233 13.05 28.54 -9.08
C PRO A 233 13.57 28.54 -10.53
N GLU A 234 14.84 28.89 -10.73
CA GLU A 234 15.57 28.80 -12.00
C GLU A 234 15.75 27.34 -12.52
N VAL A 235 15.97 26.37 -11.64
CA VAL A 235 16.08 24.93 -11.94
C VAL A 235 14.71 24.38 -12.32
N ALA A 236 13.68 24.68 -11.52
CA ALA A 236 12.29 24.33 -11.84
C ALA A 236 11.83 24.95 -13.18
N ALA A 237 12.25 26.18 -13.49
CA ALA A 237 11.99 26.82 -14.78
C ALA A 237 12.68 26.09 -15.94
N LYS A 238 13.99 25.78 -15.83
CA LYS A 238 14.74 25.02 -16.84
C LYS A 238 14.21 23.60 -17.02
N ALA A 239 13.73 22.96 -15.95
CA ALA A 239 13.04 21.68 -15.99
C ALA A 239 11.70 21.77 -16.76
N ARG A 240 10.89 22.80 -16.48
CA ARG A 240 9.63 23.07 -17.20
C ARG A 240 9.87 23.41 -18.67
N GLU A 241 10.90 24.18 -19.01
CA GLU A 241 11.31 24.42 -20.41
C GLU A 241 11.71 23.12 -21.13
N LYS A 242 12.43 22.23 -20.44
CA LYS A 242 12.81 20.90 -20.95
C LYS A 242 11.62 19.95 -21.10
N VAL A 243 10.59 20.07 -20.26
CA VAL A 243 9.29 19.41 -20.49
C VAL A 243 8.62 20.00 -21.73
N GLN A 244 8.54 21.33 -21.87
CA GLN A 244 7.94 21.96 -23.05
C GLN A 244 8.67 21.62 -24.36
N SER A 245 10.00 21.49 -24.36
CA SER A 245 10.74 21.04 -25.55
C SER A 245 10.55 19.55 -25.83
N THR A 246 10.38 18.70 -24.81
CA THR A 246 10.02 17.29 -24.97
C THR A 246 8.61 17.12 -25.55
N LEU A 247 7.63 17.91 -25.06
CA LEU A 247 6.27 17.96 -25.61
C LEU A 247 6.29 18.38 -27.09
N LYS A 248 7.04 19.45 -27.43
CA LYS A 248 7.26 19.89 -28.82
C LYS A 248 7.95 18.83 -29.69
N ALA A 249 8.88 18.06 -29.13
CA ALA A 249 9.65 17.05 -29.87
C ALA A 249 8.85 15.79 -30.23
N SER A 250 7.82 15.43 -29.44
CA SER A 250 6.97 14.27 -29.76
C SER A 250 6.08 14.52 -30.98
N GLY A 251 5.44 15.70 -31.05
CA GLY A 251 4.55 16.13 -32.15
C GLY A 251 3.32 15.25 -32.40
N LYS A 252 3.13 14.20 -31.61
CA LYS A 252 2.14 13.13 -31.76
C LYS A 252 1.72 12.67 -30.36
N ASP A 253 0.42 12.50 -30.14
CA ASP A 253 -0.09 11.94 -28.89
C ASP A 253 0.33 10.45 -28.76
N PRO A 254 0.34 9.86 -27.54
CA PRO A 254 0.95 8.54 -27.28
C PRO A 254 0.31 7.36 -28.01
N TYR A 255 -0.92 7.54 -28.51
CA TYR A 255 -1.68 6.57 -29.27
C TYR A 255 -2.38 7.29 -30.45
N PRO A 256 -2.73 6.62 -31.56
CA PRO A 256 -3.53 7.24 -32.62
C PRO A 256 -4.92 7.65 -32.14
N ASP A 257 -5.46 8.76 -32.66
CA ASP A 257 -6.80 9.22 -32.30
C ASP A 257 -7.89 8.17 -32.58
N TRP A 258 -8.66 7.84 -31.55
CA TRP A 258 -9.97 7.21 -31.69
C TRP A 258 -11.01 8.26 -32.12
N LYS A 259 -12.22 7.84 -32.53
CA LYS A 259 -13.23 8.80 -32.97
C LYS A 259 -13.72 9.62 -31.76
N PRO A 260 -13.88 10.96 -31.88
CA PRO A 260 -14.47 11.77 -30.82
C PRO A 260 -15.81 11.19 -30.33
N GLY A 261 -15.98 11.11 -29.02
CA GLY A 261 -17.16 10.54 -28.37
C GLY A 261 -17.19 9.01 -28.24
N GLU A 262 -16.34 8.26 -28.95
CA GLU A 262 -16.17 6.82 -28.67
C GLU A 262 -15.41 6.60 -27.34
N PRO A 263 -15.69 5.54 -26.56
CA PRO A 263 -15.00 5.30 -25.30
C PRO A 263 -13.50 5.09 -25.47
N VAL A 264 -12.70 5.60 -24.54
CA VAL A 264 -11.23 5.53 -24.59
C VAL A 264 -10.76 4.06 -24.67
N PRO A 265 -9.99 3.65 -25.70
CA PRO A 265 -9.47 2.29 -25.81
C PRO A 265 -8.51 1.97 -24.66
N TYR A 266 -8.64 0.81 -24.02
CA TYR A 266 -7.75 0.43 -22.92
C TYR A 266 -6.30 0.24 -23.40
N ALA A 267 -6.11 -0.32 -24.61
CA ALA A 267 -4.82 -0.35 -25.30
C ALA A 267 -4.11 1.02 -25.41
N ALA A 268 -4.83 2.15 -25.48
CA ALA A 268 -4.23 3.49 -25.52
C ALA A 268 -3.60 3.87 -24.17
N LEU A 269 -4.29 3.53 -23.07
CA LEU A 269 -3.75 3.65 -21.71
C LEU A 269 -2.57 2.68 -21.51
N CYS A 270 -2.66 1.44 -21.97
CA CYS A 270 -1.56 0.46 -21.90
C CYS A 270 -0.32 0.86 -22.73
N THR A 271 -0.51 1.55 -23.87
CA THR A 271 0.59 2.13 -24.65
C THR A 271 1.27 3.26 -23.86
N THR A 272 0.49 4.13 -23.23
CA THR A 272 1.00 5.19 -22.36
C THR A 272 1.75 4.64 -21.15
N PHE A 273 1.21 3.60 -20.49
CA PHE A 273 1.89 2.87 -19.42
C PHE A 273 3.21 2.24 -19.87
N SER A 274 3.26 1.62 -21.05
CA SER A 274 4.49 1.05 -21.59
C SER A 274 5.56 2.12 -21.86
N LEU A 275 5.18 3.29 -22.38
CA LEU A 275 6.11 4.41 -22.60
C LEU A 275 6.66 4.96 -21.28
N ILE A 276 5.81 5.03 -20.25
CA ILE A 276 6.18 5.45 -18.89
C ILE A 276 7.15 4.44 -18.26
N GLU A 277 6.84 3.14 -18.31
CA GLU A 277 7.65 2.06 -17.71
C GLU A 277 9.07 1.95 -18.32
N MET A 278 9.24 2.43 -19.56
CA MET A 278 10.53 2.45 -20.27
C MET A 278 11.42 3.65 -19.91
N THR A 279 11.01 4.55 -19.01
CA THR A 279 11.82 5.70 -18.56
C THR A 279 11.82 5.87 -17.04
N THR A 280 12.97 6.17 -16.46
CA THR A 280 13.11 6.53 -15.03
C THR A 280 12.97 8.04 -14.79
N LYS A 281 12.89 8.86 -15.85
CA LYS A 281 12.95 10.32 -15.76
C LYS A 281 11.56 10.90 -15.46
N ARG A 282 11.29 11.29 -14.21
CA ARG A 282 10.02 11.87 -13.72
C ARG A 282 9.39 12.92 -14.64
N LEU A 283 10.20 13.81 -15.24
CA LEU A 283 9.73 14.82 -16.20
C LEU A 283 9.17 14.23 -17.50
N VAL A 284 9.73 13.12 -17.99
CA VAL A 284 9.27 12.40 -19.18
C VAL A 284 8.01 11.58 -18.86
N ILE A 285 7.94 10.98 -17.66
CA ILE A 285 6.75 10.32 -17.14
C ILE A 285 5.56 11.31 -17.08
N SER A 286 5.79 12.50 -16.50
CA SER A 286 4.79 13.57 -16.43
C SER A 286 4.37 14.07 -17.83
N ALA A 287 5.31 14.17 -18.78
CA ALA A 287 4.99 14.54 -20.15
C ALA A 287 4.09 13.51 -20.87
N HIS A 288 4.40 12.20 -20.77
CA HIS A 288 3.53 11.15 -21.34
C HIS A 288 2.15 11.11 -20.68
N CYS A 289 2.10 11.26 -19.35
CA CYS A 289 0.86 11.37 -18.58
C CYS A 289 0.00 12.55 -19.09
N SER A 290 0.59 13.74 -19.19
CA SER A 290 -0.12 14.96 -19.60
C SER A 290 -0.58 14.92 -21.06
N LEU A 291 0.23 14.38 -21.99
CA LEU A 291 -0.17 14.17 -23.38
C LEU A 291 -1.38 13.24 -23.51
N PHE A 292 -1.39 12.11 -22.80
CA PHE A 292 -2.52 11.17 -22.86
C PHE A 292 -3.79 11.76 -22.24
N LEU A 293 -3.68 12.42 -21.08
CA LEU A 293 -4.83 13.09 -20.45
C LEU A 293 -5.38 14.24 -21.32
N ARG A 294 -4.52 14.97 -22.06
CA ARG A 294 -4.95 15.95 -23.07
C ARG A 294 -5.67 15.28 -24.24
N GLN A 295 -5.21 14.11 -24.70
CA GLN A 295 -5.90 13.35 -25.76
C GLN A 295 -7.29 12.89 -25.30
N VAL A 296 -7.43 12.42 -24.06
CA VAL A 296 -8.74 12.08 -23.44
C VAL A 296 -9.64 13.31 -23.33
N LEU A 297 -9.14 14.45 -22.81
CA LEU A 297 -9.86 15.73 -22.78
C LEU A 297 -10.29 16.22 -24.18
N ARG A 298 -9.54 15.91 -25.23
CA ARG A 298 -9.83 16.34 -26.61
C ARG A 298 -10.85 15.44 -27.33
N LEU A 299 -10.89 14.15 -27.03
CA LEU A 299 -11.71 13.17 -27.75
C LEU A 299 -12.92 12.67 -26.94
N THR A 300 -12.76 12.42 -25.64
CA THR A 300 -13.76 11.73 -24.80
C THR A 300 -13.65 12.22 -23.33
N PRO A 301 -14.01 13.49 -23.01
CA PRO A 301 -13.83 14.08 -21.68
C PRO A 301 -14.47 13.27 -20.54
N GLN A 302 -15.59 12.59 -20.82
CA GLN A 302 -16.34 11.79 -19.85
C GLN A 302 -15.58 10.55 -19.36
N ASP A 303 -14.53 10.11 -20.06
CA ASP A 303 -13.64 9.03 -19.62
C ASP A 303 -12.42 9.54 -18.83
N LEU A 304 -12.32 10.84 -18.54
CA LEU A 304 -11.18 11.40 -17.79
C LEU A 304 -11.09 10.84 -16.36
N LEU A 305 -12.21 10.78 -15.63
CA LEU A 305 -12.28 10.19 -14.29
C LEU A 305 -11.84 8.72 -14.26
N PRO A 306 -12.44 7.78 -15.04
CA PRO A 306 -12.00 6.39 -15.04
C PRO A 306 -10.58 6.22 -15.62
N THR A 307 -10.10 7.13 -16.47
CA THR A 307 -8.69 7.15 -16.89
C THR A 307 -7.77 7.47 -15.70
N VAL A 308 -8.03 8.54 -14.96
CA VAL A 308 -7.22 8.95 -13.81
C VAL A 308 -7.24 7.87 -12.72
N GLN A 309 -8.40 7.30 -12.40
CA GLN A 309 -8.55 6.19 -11.44
C GLN A 309 -7.68 4.98 -11.84
N LEU A 310 -7.70 4.55 -13.11
CA LEU A 310 -6.82 3.48 -13.58
C LEU A 310 -5.33 3.87 -13.57
N MET A 311 -4.98 5.15 -13.80
CA MET A 311 -3.59 5.63 -13.75
C MET A 311 -3.00 5.69 -12.34
N ILE A 312 -3.82 5.92 -11.30
CA ILE A 312 -3.41 5.93 -9.89
C ILE A 312 -3.59 4.57 -9.19
N ASN A 313 -4.04 3.54 -9.91
CA ASN A 313 -4.35 2.20 -9.39
C ASN A 313 -5.47 2.15 -8.33
N LYS A 314 -6.49 3.00 -8.44
CA LYS A 314 -7.66 3.03 -7.53
C LYS A 314 -8.97 2.78 -8.30
N LEU A 315 -10.02 2.34 -7.60
CA LEU A 315 -11.37 2.15 -8.15
C LEU A 315 -12.36 3.23 -7.72
N ALA A 316 -12.09 3.84 -6.57
CA ALA A 316 -12.77 5.00 -5.99
C ALA A 316 -11.77 5.67 -5.02
N ALA A 317 -12.14 6.82 -4.46
CA ALA A 317 -11.39 7.42 -3.35
C ALA A 317 -11.28 6.48 -2.14
N ASP A 318 -10.18 6.64 -1.38
CA ASP A 318 -9.74 5.74 -0.31
C ASP A 318 -10.85 5.53 0.77
N TYR A 319 -11.61 6.58 1.07
CA TYR A 319 -12.67 6.60 2.08
C TYR A 319 -13.92 5.79 1.71
N ALA A 320 -14.07 5.38 0.45
CA ALA A 320 -15.17 4.52 0.03
C ALA A 320 -14.99 3.05 0.48
N GLY A 321 -13.80 2.66 0.96
CA GLY A 321 -13.51 1.31 1.46
C GLY A 321 -13.55 0.21 0.39
N ILE A 322 -13.36 0.56 -0.88
CA ILE A 322 -13.49 -0.36 -2.03
C ILE A 322 -12.14 -1.04 -2.33
N GLU A 323 -11.82 -2.04 -1.52
CA GLU A 323 -10.70 -2.95 -1.76
C GLU A 323 -11.02 -3.96 -2.89
N LEU A 324 -10.06 -4.27 -3.75
CA LEU A 324 -10.16 -5.42 -4.68
C LEU A 324 -10.34 -6.74 -3.92
N GLY A 325 -9.62 -6.91 -2.81
CA GLY A 325 -9.67 -8.11 -1.95
C GLY A 325 -9.35 -9.40 -2.70
N ILE A 326 -8.16 -9.49 -3.31
CA ILE A 326 -7.69 -10.62 -4.12
C ILE A 326 -6.21 -10.89 -3.80
N GLY A 327 -5.90 -12.11 -3.33
CA GLY A 327 -4.51 -12.55 -3.16
C GLY A 327 -3.91 -13.15 -4.43
N GLU A 328 -2.58 -13.13 -4.52
CA GLU A 328 -1.80 -13.64 -5.67
C GLU A 328 -2.16 -15.09 -6.07
N SER A 329 -2.59 -15.93 -5.13
CA SER A 329 -3.08 -17.30 -5.38
C SER A 329 -4.33 -17.37 -6.27
N LEU A 330 -5.26 -16.42 -6.12
CA LEU A 330 -6.48 -16.30 -6.92
C LEU A 330 -6.17 -15.75 -8.31
N ILE A 331 -5.24 -14.79 -8.39
CA ILE A 331 -4.71 -14.24 -9.64
C ILE A 331 -4.04 -15.35 -10.46
N MET A 332 -3.13 -16.12 -9.85
CA MET A 332 -2.50 -17.28 -10.48
C MET A 332 -3.51 -18.34 -10.94
N LYS A 333 -4.56 -18.61 -10.16
CA LYS A 333 -5.65 -19.51 -10.57
C LYS A 333 -6.43 -18.96 -11.78
N ALA A 334 -6.74 -17.66 -11.79
CA ALA A 334 -7.43 -17.02 -12.92
C ALA A 334 -6.57 -16.96 -14.19
N ILE A 335 -5.25 -16.77 -14.08
CA ILE A 335 -4.31 -16.89 -15.21
C ILE A 335 -4.30 -18.33 -15.72
N GLY A 336 -4.15 -19.34 -14.86
CA GLY A 336 -4.16 -20.74 -15.25
C GLY A 336 -5.46 -21.14 -15.96
N GLU A 337 -6.62 -20.80 -15.38
CA GLU A 337 -7.94 -21.11 -15.93
C GLU A 337 -8.30 -20.33 -17.20
N SER A 338 -7.76 -19.12 -17.41
CA SER A 338 -7.96 -18.39 -18.67
C SER A 338 -7.02 -18.87 -19.77
N THR A 339 -5.80 -19.28 -19.43
CA THR A 339 -4.75 -19.61 -20.40
C THR A 339 -4.58 -21.11 -20.68
N GLY A 340 -5.22 -21.97 -19.88
CA GLY A 340 -5.12 -23.44 -19.98
C GLY A 340 -3.85 -24.03 -19.40
N ARG A 341 -3.07 -23.24 -18.64
CA ARG A 341 -1.79 -23.67 -18.03
C ARG A 341 -2.02 -24.13 -16.58
N SER A 342 -1.30 -25.17 -16.15
CA SER A 342 -1.44 -25.67 -14.78
C SER A 342 -0.90 -24.68 -13.74
N LEU A 343 -1.48 -24.66 -12.53
CA LEU A 343 -1.08 -23.75 -11.46
C LEU A 343 0.39 -23.94 -11.03
N GLN A 344 0.94 -25.14 -11.17
CA GLN A 344 2.37 -25.41 -10.93
C GLN A 344 3.27 -24.66 -11.92
N ILE A 345 2.91 -24.63 -13.20
CA ILE A 345 3.65 -23.92 -14.24
C ILE A 345 3.56 -22.40 -14.03
N ILE A 346 2.38 -21.88 -13.66
CA ILE A 346 2.20 -20.47 -13.33
C ILE A 346 3.03 -20.05 -12.10
N LYS A 347 3.12 -20.91 -11.07
CA LYS A 347 4.01 -20.68 -9.92
C LYS A 347 5.49 -20.71 -10.29
N ALA A 348 5.92 -21.63 -11.16
CA ALA A 348 7.30 -21.69 -11.63
C ALA A 348 7.68 -20.43 -12.43
N ASP A 349 6.84 -20.02 -13.38
CA ASP A 349 7.01 -18.77 -14.13
C ASP A 349 7.02 -17.54 -13.21
N GLN A 350 6.18 -17.51 -12.15
CA GLN A 350 6.17 -16.41 -11.18
C GLN A 350 7.44 -16.34 -10.33
N ASN A 351 8.01 -17.49 -9.95
CA ASN A 351 9.29 -17.52 -9.22
C ASN A 351 10.47 -17.13 -10.12
N GLU A 352 10.40 -17.41 -11.42
CA GLU A 352 11.42 -17.03 -12.42
C GLU A 352 11.34 -15.54 -12.80
N ILE A 353 10.13 -14.99 -12.96
CA ILE A 353 9.88 -13.65 -13.56
C ILE A 353 9.54 -12.57 -12.52
N GLY A 354 8.96 -12.95 -11.37
CA GLY A 354 8.59 -12.04 -10.28
C GLY A 354 7.42 -11.07 -10.58
N ASP A 355 6.68 -11.26 -11.67
CA ASP A 355 5.63 -10.35 -12.16
C ASP A 355 4.48 -11.11 -12.82
N LEU A 356 3.32 -11.23 -12.14
CA LEU A 356 2.19 -11.99 -12.68
C LEU A 356 1.62 -11.36 -13.96
N GLY A 357 1.84 -10.06 -14.18
CA GLY A 357 1.47 -9.39 -15.43
C GLY A 357 2.29 -9.89 -16.61
N LEU A 358 3.60 -10.06 -16.43
CA LEU A 358 4.46 -10.68 -17.45
C LEU A 358 4.15 -12.17 -17.61
N VAL A 359 3.85 -12.91 -16.52
CA VAL A 359 3.38 -14.30 -16.62
C VAL A 359 2.07 -14.40 -17.40
N ALA A 360 1.13 -13.46 -17.21
CA ALA A 360 -0.13 -13.41 -17.96
C ALA A 360 0.10 -13.12 -19.45
N ALA A 361 0.97 -12.17 -19.80
CA ALA A 361 1.34 -11.88 -21.19
C ALA A 361 2.04 -13.09 -21.87
N LYS A 362 3.04 -13.70 -21.20
CA LYS A 362 3.73 -14.95 -21.60
C LYS A 362 2.74 -16.11 -21.82
N SER A 363 1.65 -16.14 -21.07
CA SER A 363 0.63 -17.19 -21.15
C SER A 363 -0.42 -16.94 -22.26
N ARG A 364 -0.87 -15.68 -22.43
CA ARG A 364 -1.90 -15.31 -23.42
C ARG A 364 -1.41 -15.38 -24.87
N SER A 365 -0.12 -15.14 -25.11
CA SER A 365 0.50 -15.21 -26.45
C SER A 365 0.32 -16.56 -27.17
N ASN A 366 0.06 -17.64 -26.43
CA ASN A 366 -0.10 -19.00 -26.94
C ASN A 366 -1.55 -19.38 -27.30
N GLN A 367 -2.53 -18.48 -27.14
CA GLN A 367 -3.95 -18.78 -27.35
C GLN A 367 -4.54 -18.09 -28.62
N PRO A 368 -4.68 -18.81 -29.75
CA PRO A 368 -5.42 -18.29 -30.91
C PRO A 368 -6.93 -18.28 -30.63
N THR A 369 -7.58 -17.12 -30.69
CA THR A 369 -9.05 -17.03 -30.63
C THR A 369 -9.67 -17.21 -32.01
N MET A 370 -10.75 -18.00 -32.10
CA MET A 370 -11.47 -18.23 -33.37
C MET A 370 -12.18 -16.96 -33.88
N PHE A 371 -12.61 -16.10 -32.95
CA PHE A 371 -13.18 -14.79 -33.22
C PHE A 371 -12.41 -13.72 -32.44
N LYS A 372 -12.32 -12.51 -33.00
CA LYS A 372 -11.73 -11.34 -32.32
C LYS A 372 -12.79 -10.75 -31.37
N PRO A 373 -12.60 -10.76 -30.03
CA PRO A 373 -13.55 -10.16 -29.11
C PRO A 373 -13.57 -8.63 -29.26
N LYS A 374 -14.62 -7.97 -28.73
CA LYS A 374 -14.70 -6.51 -28.70
C LYS A 374 -13.49 -5.97 -27.89
N PRO A 375 -12.72 -4.98 -28.42
CA PRO A 375 -11.62 -4.38 -27.68
C PRO A 375 -12.04 -3.80 -26.33
N LEU A 376 -11.13 -3.86 -25.37
CA LEU A 376 -11.32 -3.27 -24.05
C LEU A 376 -11.33 -1.73 -24.13
N THR A 377 -12.07 -1.13 -23.19
CA THR A 377 -12.21 0.33 -23.04
C THR A 377 -11.96 0.68 -21.58
N VAL A 378 -11.44 1.88 -21.31
CA VAL A 378 -11.10 2.34 -19.95
C VAL A 378 -12.29 2.17 -19.00
N ARG A 379 -13.48 2.70 -19.36
CA ARG A 379 -14.69 2.53 -18.52
C ARG A 379 -15.08 1.07 -18.32
N GLY A 380 -15.06 0.25 -19.38
CA GLY A 380 -15.44 -1.17 -19.29
C GLY A 380 -14.46 -2.04 -18.50
N VAL A 381 -13.18 -1.61 -18.41
CA VAL A 381 -12.18 -2.23 -17.53
C VAL A 381 -12.43 -1.79 -16.09
N LEU A 382 -12.66 -0.50 -15.82
CA LEU A 382 -13.01 -0.02 -14.48
C LEU A 382 -14.30 -0.66 -13.95
N GLU A 383 -15.38 -0.66 -14.74
CA GLU A 383 -16.65 -1.35 -14.45
C GLU A 383 -16.43 -2.84 -14.13
N GLY A 384 -15.58 -3.51 -14.90
CA GLY A 384 -15.22 -4.91 -14.69
C GLY A 384 -14.45 -5.15 -13.39
N LEU A 385 -13.51 -4.28 -13.04
CA LEU A 385 -12.72 -4.36 -11.81
C LEU A 385 -13.56 -3.99 -10.57
N MET A 386 -14.42 -2.97 -10.68
CA MET A 386 -15.41 -2.59 -9.67
C MET A 386 -16.39 -3.73 -9.38
N GLY A 387 -16.86 -4.42 -10.42
CA GLY A 387 -17.68 -5.64 -10.32
C GLY A 387 -16.95 -6.86 -9.76
N ILE A 388 -15.61 -6.83 -9.65
CA ILE A 388 -14.81 -7.85 -8.96
C ILE A 388 -14.58 -7.46 -7.49
N ALA A 389 -14.29 -6.18 -7.22
CA ALA A 389 -14.08 -5.64 -5.88
C ALA A 389 -15.34 -5.81 -4.99
N THR A 390 -16.49 -5.39 -5.50
CA THR A 390 -17.79 -5.40 -4.80
C THR A 390 -18.37 -6.81 -4.54
N VAL A 391 -17.77 -7.88 -5.05
CA VAL A 391 -18.24 -9.26 -4.86
C VAL A 391 -17.81 -9.81 -3.50
N SER A 392 -18.79 -9.96 -2.60
CA SER A 392 -18.67 -10.50 -1.25
C SER A 392 -19.58 -11.72 -1.01
N GLY A 393 -19.55 -12.28 0.20
CA GLY A 393 -20.32 -13.46 0.60
C GLY A 393 -19.73 -14.79 0.13
N ASP A 394 -20.47 -15.89 0.32
CA ASP A 394 -20.04 -17.22 -0.10
C ASP A 394 -19.96 -17.36 -1.64
N GLY A 395 -19.10 -18.26 -2.14
CA GLY A 395 -18.81 -18.45 -3.57
C GLY A 395 -18.17 -17.22 -4.24
N SER A 396 -17.86 -16.15 -3.49
CA SER A 396 -17.27 -14.91 -4.00
C SER A 396 -15.97 -15.15 -4.75
N GLN A 397 -15.10 -16.04 -4.25
CA GLN A 397 -13.82 -16.35 -4.87
C GLN A 397 -13.97 -16.91 -6.31
N GLY A 398 -14.94 -17.79 -6.54
CA GLY A 398 -15.25 -18.30 -7.88
C GLY A 398 -15.80 -17.19 -8.80
N ARG A 399 -16.67 -16.33 -8.26
CA ARG A 399 -17.22 -15.17 -8.98
C ARG A 399 -16.12 -14.15 -9.36
N LYS A 400 -15.17 -13.85 -8.46
CA LYS A 400 -14.00 -12.99 -8.75
C LYS A 400 -13.10 -13.59 -9.83
N ILE A 401 -12.78 -14.89 -9.76
CA ILE A 401 -12.01 -15.61 -10.79
C ILE A 401 -12.71 -15.53 -12.16
N ALA A 402 -14.03 -15.73 -12.22
CA ALA A 402 -14.80 -15.59 -13.46
C ALA A 402 -14.75 -14.17 -14.04
N GLY A 403 -14.79 -13.14 -13.19
CA GLY A 403 -14.60 -11.74 -13.60
C GLY A 403 -13.22 -11.46 -14.20
N ILE A 404 -12.15 -11.94 -13.56
CA ILE A 404 -10.77 -11.81 -14.09
C ILE A 404 -10.65 -12.54 -15.44
N LYS A 405 -11.17 -13.77 -15.55
CA LYS A 405 -11.17 -14.55 -16.80
C LYS A 405 -11.90 -13.81 -17.93
N LYS A 406 -13.03 -13.13 -17.63
CA LYS A 406 -13.77 -12.30 -18.60
C LYS A 406 -12.89 -11.17 -19.14
N LEU A 407 -12.22 -10.41 -18.27
CA LEU A 407 -11.29 -9.34 -18.67
C LEU A 407 -10.13 -9.89 -19.51
N LEU A 408 -9.44 -10.94 -19.04
CA LEU A 408 -8.32 -11.57 -19.75
C LEU A 408 -8.70 -12.15 -21.12
N SER A 409 -9.93 -12.63 -21.28
CA SER A 409 -10.42 -13.18 -22.57
C SER A 409 -10.56 -12.12 -23.67
N ALA A 410 -10.82 -10.86 -23.29
CA ALA A 410 -10.89 -9.72 -24.20
C ALA A 410 -9.56 -8.93 -24.28
N ALA A 411 -8.60 -9.22 -23.41
CA ALA A 411 -7.31 -8.54 -23.37
C ALA A 411 -6.42 -8.88 -24.58
N ASP A 412 -5.71 -7.84 -25.03
CA ASP A 412 -4.85 -7.75 -26.21
C ASP A 412 -5.60 -7.93 -27.54
N ALA A 413 -6.94 -7.77 -27.51
CA ALA A 413 -7.78 -7.84 -28.68
C ALA A 413 -7.41 -6.79 -29.74
N ALA A 414 -6.97 -5.59 -29.36
CA ALA A 414 -6.49 -4.59 -30.31
C ALA A 414 -5.35 -5.15 -31.18
N HIS A 415 -4.33 -5.70 -30.52
CA HIS A 415 -3.09 -6.25 -31.11
C HIS A 415 -3.27 -7.64 -31.75
N ALA A 416 -4.32 -8.39 -31.38
CA ALA A 416 -4.63 -9.69 -31.95
C ALA A 416 -4.98 -9.62 -33.45
N GLY A 417 -4.13 -10.20 -34.30
CA GLY A 417 -4.30 -10.28 -35.75
C GLY A 417 -3.47 -11.41 -36.37
N LYS A 418 -3.85 -11.88 -37.56
CA LYS A 418 -3.16 -12.97 -38.27
C LYS A 418 -1.71 -12.58 -38.54
N GLY A 419 -0.75 -13.31 -37.95
CA GLY A 419 0.69 -13.07 -38.12
C GLY A 419 1.33 -12.18 -37.05
N SER A 420 0.58 -11.72 -36.05
CA SER A 420 1.19 -11.15 -34.84
C SER A 420 2.04 -12.23 -34.16
N LYS A 421 3.36 -11.99 -34.04
CA LYS A 421 4.18 -12.72 -33.09
C LYS A 421 3.70 -12.31 -31.70
N GLY A 422 3.31 -13.28 -30.87
CA GLY A 422 2.82 -13.02 -29.53
C GLY A 422 3.83 -12.26 -28.67
N ILE A 423 3.33 -11.59 -27.63
CA ILE A 423 4.08 -10.62 -26.83
C ILE A 423 5.33 -11.24 -26.24
N ASP A 424 6.50 -10.75 -26.68
CA ASP A 424 7.80 -11.07 -26.12
C ASP A 424 8.00 -10.29 -24.82
N ILE A 425 8.12 -11.01 -23.71
CA ILE A 425 8.36 -10.42 -22.38
C ILE A 425 9.79 -9.92 -22.18
N THR A 426 10.74 -10.34 -23.03
CA THR A 426 12.16 -9.95 -22.93
C THR A 426 12.46 -8.62 -23.64
N THR A 427 11.66 -8.26 -24.65
CA THR A 427 11.70 -6.96 -25.34
C THR A 427 10.74 -5.97 -24.68
N ASP A 428 11.16 -4.70 -24.54
CA ASP A 428 10.37 -3.57 -24.01
C ASP A 428 9.56 -3.88 -22.72
N LYS A 429 10.11 -4.75 -21.85
CA LYS A 429 9.45 -5.25 -20.62
C LYS A 429 8.06 -5.84 -20.88
N GLY A 430 7.84 -6.55 -22.00
CA GLY A 430 6.53 -7.06 -22.40
C GLY A 430 5.55 -6.00 -22.93
N GLY A 431 6.02 -4.78 -23.17
CA GLY A 431 5.32 -3.74 -23.92
C GLY A 431 3.95 -3.33 -23.37
N ALA A 432 3.08 -2.93 -24.30
CA ALA A 432 1.74 -2.38 -24.09
C ALA A 432 0.63 -3.45 -23.88
N SER A 433 0.95 -4.60 -23.28
CA SER A 433 -0.02 -5.69 -23.07
C SER A 433 -1.16 -5.26 -22.15
N GLU A 434 -2.40 -5.41 -22.63
CA GLU A 434 -3.59 -5.20 -21.79
C GLU A 434 -3.65 -6.23 -20.66
N ALA A 435 -3.30 -7.50 -20.92
CA ALA A 435 -3.30 -8.56 -19.91
C ALA A 435 -2.29 -8.30 -18.77
N LYS A 436 -1.11 -7.78 -19.11
CA LYS A 436 -0.06 -7.37 -18.15
C LYS A 436 -0.58 -6.32 -17.17
N PHE A 437 -1.15 -5.23 -17.67
CA PHE A 437 -1.59 -4.13 -16.81
C PHE A 437 -2.87 -4.43 -16.03
N ILE A 438 -3.79 -5.25 -16.57
CA ILE A 438 -4.95 -5.76 -15.80
C ILE A 438 -4.46 -6.57 -14.58
N ILE A 439 -3.49 -7.46 -14.76
CA ILE A 439 -3.02 -8.32 -13.68
C ILE A 439 -2.17 -7.55 -12.66
N ARG A 440 -1.32 -6.63 -13.11
CA ARG A 440 -0.63 -5.70 -12.21
C ARG A 440 -1.57 -4.78 -11.42
N PHE A 441 -2.71 -4.39 -12.00
CA PHE A 441 -3.76 -3.67 -11.26
C PHE A 441 -4.36 -4.57 -10.17
N LEU A 442 -4.66 -5.84 -10.51
CA LEU A 442 -5.17 -6.84 -9.57
C LEU A 442 -4.16 -7.22 -8.46
N GLU A 443 -2.84 -7.16 -8.73
CA GLU A 443 -1.77 -7.27 -7.72
C GLU A 443 -1.69 -6.05 -6.76
N GLY A 444 -2.36 -4.94 -7.09
CA GLY A 444 -2.17 -3.64 -6.42
C GLY A 444 -0.87 -2.91 -6.81
N LYS A 445 -0.19 -3.33 -7.88
CA LYS A 445 1.22 -3.03 -8.17
C LYS A 445 1.45 -2.77 -9.67
N LEU A 446 1.12 -1.57 -10.19
CA LEU A 446 1.34 -1.23 -11.62
C LEU A 446 2.82 -1.20 -12.07
N ARG A 447 3.77 -1.02 -11.14
CA ARG A 447 5.23 -1.02 -11.36
C ARG A 447 5.75 0.03 -12.38
N LEU A 448 5.01 1.13 -12.57
CA LEU A 448 5.29 2.13 -13.62
C LEU A 448 6.34 3.19 -13.27
N GLY A 449 6.60 3.46 -12.00
CA GLY A 449 7.27 4.69 -11.55
C GLY A 449 6.39 5.96 -11.62
N LEU A 450 5.12 5.80 -11.99
CA LEU A 450 4.07 6.83 -11.93
C LEU A 450 3.44 6.82 -10.53
N ALA A 451 3.59 7.92 -9.79
CA ALA A 451 2.96 8.13 -8.48
C ALA A 451 1.76 9.09 -8.58
N GLU A 452 0.84 9.05 -7.60
CA GLU A 452 -0.38 9.87 -7.57
C GLU A 452 -0.08 11.37 -7.69
N LYS A 453 0.91 11.90 -6.94
CA LYS A 453 1.39 13.30 -7.09
C LYS A 453 1.91 13.62 -8.51
N THR A 454 2.38 12.65 -9.28
CA THR A 454 2.83 12.86 -10.68
C THR A 454 1.66 12.82 -11.68
N VAL A 455 0.62 12.03 -11.40
CA VAL A 455 -0.65 12.09 -12.16
C VAL A 455 -1.34 13.44 -11.94
N LEU A 456 -1.38 13.91 -10.69
CA LEU A 456 -1.98 15.21 -10.34
C LEU A 456 -1.34 16.39 -11.10
N VAL A 457 0.00 16.43 -11.17
CA VAL A 457 0.74 17.44 -11.97
C VAL A 457 0.47 17.28 -13.47
N GLY A 458 0.45 16.04 -13.98
CA GLY A 458 0.15 15.76 -15.39
C GLY A 458 -1.27 16.19 -15.80
N LEU A 459 -2.24 15.99 -14.91
CA LEU A 459 -3.64 16.39 -15.04
C LEU A 459 -3.81 17.92 -15.02
N ALA A 460 -3.17 18.62 -14.08
CA ALA A 460 -3.16 20.08 -14.06
C ALA A 460 -2.61 20.67 -15.38
N HIS A 461 -1.45 20.19 -15.83
CA HIS A 461 -0.87 20.60 -17.11
C HIS A 461 -1.79 20.28 -18.30
N ALA A 462 -2.41 19.10 -18.32
CA ALA A 462 -3.30 18.70 -19.42
C ALA A 462 -4.52 19.63 -19.51
N MET A 463 -5.11 19.99 -18.37
CA MET A 463 -6.28 20.88 -18.31
C MET A 463 -5.93 22.32 -18.70
N VAL A 464 -4.85 22.91 -18.16
CA VAL A 464 -4.39 24.26 -18.51
C VAL A 464 -4.07 24.36 -20.02
N ILE A 465 -3.43 23.33 -20.59
CA ILE A 465 -3.15 23.27 -22.03
C ILE A 465 -4.46 23.15 -22.83
N HIS A 466 -5.35 22.22 -22.47
CA HIS A 466 -6.62 22.01 -23.16
C HIS A 466 -7.51 23.27 -23.15
N GLU A 467 -7.64 23.96 -22.01
CA GLU A 467 -8.34 25.24 -21.94
C GLU A 467 -7.71 26.31 -22.84
N THR A 468 -6.37 26.39 -22.87
CA THR A 468 -5.65 27.40 -23.66
C THR A 468 -5.82 27.15 -25.17
N GLU A 469 -5.72 25.89 -25.60
CA GLU A 469 -6.00 25.44 -26.97
C GLU A 469 -7.46 25.70 -27.37
N LYS A 470 -8.43 25.37 -26.48
CA LYS A 470 -9.87 25.62 -26.68
C LYS A 470 -10.21 27.13 -26.75
N LYS A 471 -9.43 27.97 -26.07
CA LYS A 471 -9.50 29.45 -26.15
C LYS A 471 -8.75 30.02 -27.36
N GLY A 472 -8.25 29.19 -28.28
CA GLY A 472 -7.57 29.59 -29.52
C GLY A 472 -6.16 30.18 -29.33
N ASN A 473 -5.59 30.08 -28.12
CA ASN A 473 -4.31 30.67 -27.79
C ASN A 473 -3.14 29.71 -28.07
N LYS A 474 -1.93 30.28 -28.22
CA LYS A 474 -0.68 29.51 -28.22
C LYS A 474 -0.42 28.93 -26.82
N LEU A 475 0.47 27.94 -26.73
CA LEU A 475 0.82 27.22 -25.49
C LEU A 475 0.90 28.14 -24.25
N PRO A 476 0.38 27.69 -23.08
CA PRO A 476 0.40 28.47 -21.85
C PRO A 476 1.84 28.75 -21.37
N SER A 477 2.02 29.86 -20.64
CA SER A 477 3.29 30.17 -19.99
C SER A 477 3.62 29.14 -18.90
N THR A 478 4.91 29.03 -18.58
CA THR A 478 5.41 28.21 -17.45
C THR A 478 4.78 28.62 -16.11
N GLU A 479 4.45 29.90 -15.95
CA GLU A 479 3.77 30.45 -14.79
C GLU A 479 2.32 29.92 -14.68
N LYS A 480 1.53 29.96 -15.77
CA LYS A 480 0.15 29.45 -15.76
C LYS A 480 0.06 27.94 -15.55
N LEU A 481 1.09 27.20 -15.99
CA LEU A 481 1.22 25.78 -15.67
C LEU A 481 1.49 25.58 -14.18
N ALA A 482 2.38 26.37 -13.57
CA ALA A 482 2.66 26.34 -12.13
C ALA A 482 1.47 26.79 -11.26
N GLU A 483 0.70 27.78 -11.73
CA GLU A 483 -0.53 28.26 -11.10
C GLU A 483 -1.59 27.16 -11.05
N GLY A 484 -1.91 26.53 -12.19
CA GLY A 484 -2.84 25.39 -12.25
C GLY A 484 -2.34 24.18 -11.46
N GLU A 485 -1.03 23.91 -11.46
CA GLU A 485 -0.39 22.88 -10.62
C GLU A 485 -0.62 23.15 -9.13
N SER A 486 -0.42 24.39 -8.69
CA SER A 486 -0.63 24.83 -7.30
C SER A 486 -2.11 24.75 -6.89
N ILE A 487 -3.02 25.25 -7.74
CA ILE A 487 -4.47 25.23 -7.49
C ILE A 487 -4.97 23.79 -7.31
N LEU A 488 -4.64 22.89 -8.25
CA LEU A 488 -5.10 21.49 -8.18
C LEU A 488 -4.46 20.73 -7.02
N LYS A 489 -3.20 21.03 -6.66
CA LYS A 489 -2.57 20.51 -5.43
C LYS A 489 -3.34 20.93 -4.19
N THR A 490 -3.63 22.22 -4.00
CA THR A 490 -4.39 22.70 -2.82
C THR A 490 -5.76 22.02 -2.72
N VAL A 491 -6.54 22.04 -3.80
CA VAL A 491 -7.89 21.47 -3.80
C VAL A 491 -7.86 19.96 -3.54
N TYR A 492 -6.93 19.22 -4.14
CA TYR A 492 -6.82 17.78 -3.87
C TYR A 492 -6.43 17.46 -2.42
N SER A 493 -5.53 18.24 -1.80
CA SER A 493 -5.15 17.99 -0.41
C SER A 493 -6.28 18.32 0.58
N GLU A 494 -7.09 19.37 0.31
CA GLU A 494 -8.29 19.72 1.08
C GLU A 494 -9.50 18.80 0.80
N LEU A 495 -9.58 18.22 -0.39
CA LEU A 495 -10.70 17.40 -0.86
C LEU A 495 -10.21 16.24 -1.76
N PRO A 496 -9.60 15.17 -1.21
CA PRO A 496 -8.98 14.10 -1.98
C PRO A 496 -10.01 13.12 -2.59
N SER A 497 -10.80 13.62 -3.54
CA SER A 497 -11.77 12.84 -4.31
C SER A 497 -11.79 13.32 -5.76
N TYR A 498 -11.25 12.49 -6.65
CA TYR A 498 -11.30 12.74 -8.10
C TYR A 498 -12.74 12.69 -8.63
N GLU A 499 -13.63 11.96 -7.95
CA GLU A 499 -15.05 11.85 -8.25
C GLU A 499 -15.79 13.19 -8.12
N VAL A 500 -15.34 14.09 -7.23
CA VAL A 500 -15.85 15.46 -7.10
C VAL A 500 -15.02 16.45 -7.93
N ILE A 501 -13.69 16.35 -7.84
CA ILE A 501 -12.77 17.31 -8.50
C ILE A 501 -12.87 17.25 -10.03
N ILE A 502 -12.89 16.05 -10.64
CA ILE A 502 -12.79 15.95 -12.10
C ILE A 502 -14.04 16.49 -12.79
N PRO A 503 -15.29 16.17 -12.38
CA PRO A 503 -16.48 16.80 -12.94
C PRO A 503 -16.48 18.33 -12.79
N ALA A 504 -16.21 18.86 -11.59
CA ALA A 504 -16.19 20.30 -11.34
C ALA A 504 -15.10 21.03 -12.16
N MET A 505 -13.93 20.41 -12.31
CA MET A 505 -12.84 20.93 -13.15
C MET A 505 -13.21 20.91 -14.64
N VAL A 506 -13.87 19.85 -15.13
CA VAL A 506 -14.32 19.77 -16.53
C VAL A 506 -15.43 20.78 -16.85
N GLU A 507 -16.27 21.11 -15.87
CA GLU A 507 -17.36 22.08 -16.03
C GLU A 507 -16.90 23.55 -15.89
N HIS A 508 -16.21 23.89 -14.80
CA HIS A 508 -15.88 25.28 -14.45
C HIS A 508 -14.44 25.71 -14.83
N GLY A 509 -13.59 24.75 -15.22
CA GLY A 509 -12.17 24.97 -15.49
C GLY A 509 -11.30 24.90 -14.23
N ILE A 510 -9.99 24.76 -14.43
CA ILE A 510 -9.03 24.56 -13.32
C ILE A 510 -8.85 25.80 -12.44
N PHE A 511 -8.98 27.01 -13.01
CA PHE A 511 -8.73 28.26 -12.30
C PHE A 511 -9.85 28.64 -11.31
N HIS A 512 -11.10 28.23 -11.54
CA HIS A 512 -12.23 28.45 -10.63
C HIS A 512 -12.45 27.28 -9.64
N LEU A 513 -11.53 26.31 -9.61
CA LEU A 513 -11.74 25.07 -8.86
C LEU A 513 -11.87 25.29 -7.34
N ARG A 514 -11.14 26.26 -6.77
CA ARG A 514 -11.22 26.62 -5.34
C ARG A 514 -12.56 27.23 -4.91
N GLU A 515 -13.33 27.77 -5.84
CA GLU A 515 -14.66 28.35 -5.55
C GLU A 515 -15.73 27.26 -5.44
N ASN A 516 -15.57 26.18 -6.20
CA ASN A 516 -16.55 25.11 -6.39
C ASN A 516 -16.21 23.84 -5.59
N CYS A 517 -14.93 23.53 -5.39
CA CYS A 517 -14.45 22.43 -4.55
C CYS A 517 -13.82 22.99 -3.28
N LYS A 518 -14.55 22.87 -2.16
CA LYS A 518 -14.13 23.28 -0.82
C LYS A 518 -14.10 22.05 0.12
N LEU A 519 -13.35 22.15 1.22
CA LEU A 519 -13.39 21.20 2.32
C LEU A 519 -14.85 21.00 2.79
N GLN A 520 -15.33 19.75 2.78
CA GLN A 520 -16.67 19.38 3.23
C GLN A 520 -16.64 18.21 4.23
N PRO A 521 -17.43 18.24 5.33
CA PRO A 521 -17.65 17.07 6.17
C PRO A 521 -18.06 15.83 5.36
N GLY A 522 -17.44 14.68 5.64
CA GLY A 522 -17.68 13.41 4.96
C GLY A 522 -16.57 13.00 3.98
N VAL A 523 -15.85 13.96 3.40
CA VAL A 523 -14.61 13.69 2.64
C VAL A 523 -13.42 14.02 3.53
N PRO A 524 -12.60 13.04 3.95
CA PRO A 524 -11.43 13.31 4.79
C PRO A 524 -10.34 14.06 4.03
N LEU A 525 -9.90 15.20 4.55
CA LEU A 525 -8.77 15.93 3.99
C LEU A 525 -7.45 15.24 4.36
N LYS A 526 -6.44 15.33 3.49
CA LYS A 526 -5.15 14.66 3.73
C LYS A 526 -4.40 15.36 4.87
N PRO A 527 -3.95 14.63 5.91
CA PRO A 527 -3.45 15.24 7.13
C PRO A 527 -2.15 16.04 6.93
N MET A 528 -1.97 17.08 7.75
CA MET A 528 -0.71 17.80 7.90
C MET A 528 0.35 16.89 8.56
N LEU A 529 1.58 16.92 8.04
CA LEU A 529 2.68 16.04 8.46
C LEU A 529 3.81 16.84 9.12
N ALA A 530 4.50 16.21 10.07
CA ALA A 530 5.60 16.81 10.83
C ALA A 530 6.99 16.33 10.37
N LYS A 531 7.97 17.24 10.34
CA LYS A 531 9.38 16.91 10.05
C LYS A 531 10.03 16.21 11.27
N PRO A 532 10.82 15.12 11.11
CA PRO A 532 11.70 14.64 12.17
C PRO A 532 12.79 15.67 12.50
N THR A 533 13.11 15.77 13.79
CA THR A 533 14.11 16.69 14.35
C THR A 533 15.02 15.92 15.33
N LYS A 534 16.34 16.15 15.23
CA LYS A 534 17.37 15.35 15.93
C LYS A 534 17.86 15.96 17.24
N SER A 535 17.57 17.23 17.50
CA SER A 535 17.98 17.97 18.69
C SER A 535 16.92 18.98 19.10
N ILE A 536 16.79 19.26 20.39
CA ILE A 536 15.98 20.37 20.89
C ILE A 536 16.55 21.72 20.41
N THR A 537 17.87 21.82 20.15
CA THR A 537 18.46 23.03 19.56
C THR A 537 17.93 23.29 18.14
N GLU A 538 17.79 22.25 17.29
CA GLU A 538 17.21 22.39 15.94
C GLU A 538 15.77 22.92 15.99
N VAL A 539 15.03 22.69 17.09
CA VAL A 539 13.71 23.29 17.33
C VAL A 539 13.84 24.78 17.60
N LEU A 540 14.70 25.18 18.54
CA LEU A 540 14.91 26.58 18.92
C LEU A 540 15.47 27.40 17.76
N ASP A 541 16.48 26.90 17.05
CA ASP A 541 17.06 27.49 15.84
C ASP A 541 16.00 27.65 14.72
N ARG A 542 15.01 26.75 14.66
CA ARG A 542 13.94 26.79 13.64
C ARG A 542 12.81 27.75 13.98
N PHE A 543 12.52 27.94 15.27
CA PHE A 543 11.46 28.81 15.76
C PHE A 543 12.00 30.11 16.40
N GLU A 544 13.24 30.50 16.13
CA GLU A 544 13.83 31.74 16.62
C GLU A 544 12.91 32.95 16.35
N GLY A 545 12.59 33.70 17.41
CA GLY A 545 11.68 34.86 17.34
C GLY A 545 10.21 34.53 17.06
N LYS A 546 9.79 33.27 17.10
CA LYS A 546 8.40 32.83 16.83
C LYS A 546 7.81 32.05 18.01
N ASN A 547 6.55 32.32 18.33
CA ASN A 547 5.81 31.57 19.34
C ASN A 547 5.45 30.16 18.84
N PHE A 548 5.69 29.15 19.68
CA PHE A 548 5.37 27.75 19.43
C PHE A 548 4.79 27.06 20.67
N THR A 549 4.30 25.84 20.47
CA THR A 549 3.67 24.98 21.48
C THR A 549 4.23 23.57 21.37
N CYS A 550 4.52 22.95 22.51
CA CYS A 550 5.00 21.58 22.63
C CYS A 550 3.85 20.71 23.16
N GLU A 551 3.20 19.97 22.27
CA GLU A 551 2.15 19.00 22.61
C GLU A 551 2.73 17.60 22.85
N TYR A 552 2.10 16.78 23.68
CA TYR A 552 2.45 15.37 23.82
C TYR A 552 2.18 14.59 22.52
N LYS A 553 3.17 13.83 22.04
CA LYS A 553 3.00 12.91 20.92
C LYS A 553 2.52 11.54 21.38
N TYR A 554 1.21 11.40 21.52
CA TYR A 554 0.55 10.12 21.78
C TYR A 554 0.95 9.00 20.79
N ASP A 555 0.98 7.76 21.28
CA ASP A 555 1.22 6.52 20.52
C ASP A 555 -0.13 5.82 20.26
N GLY A 556 -0.80 6.19 19.17
CA GLY A 556 -2.17 5.78 18.88
C GLY A 556 -2.44 5.62 17.38
N GLU A 557 -3.71 5.70 17.02
CA GLU A 557 -4.16 5.77 15.62
C GLU A 557 -4.79 7.14 15.37
N ARG A 558 -4.11 7.99 14.60
CA ARG A 558 -4.62 9.28 14.16
C ARG A 558 -5.95 9.12 13.41
N ALA A 559 -6.96 9.77 13.96
CA ALA A 559 -8.35 9.73 13.54
C ALA A 559 -8.82 11.14 13.17
N GLN A 560 -9.46 11.27 12.01
CA GLN A 560 -10.11 12.50 11.58
C GLN A 560 -11.62 12.31 11.74
N ILE A 561 -12.24 13.01 12.70
CA ILE A 561 -13.66 12.83 13.03
C ILE A 561 -14.48 13.93 12.35
N HIS A 562 -15.44 13.53 11.51
CA HIS A 562 -16.35 14.42 10.80
C HIS A 562 -17.75 14.29 11.39
N TYR A 563 -18.38 15.43 11.68
CA TYR A 563 -19.73 15.49 12.23
C TYR A 563 -20.58 16.56 11.56
N VAL A 564 -21.86 16.26 11.37
CA VAL A 564 -22.93 17.20 11.00
C VAL A 564 -24.20 16.76 11.75
N ALA A 565 -24.77 17.66 12.55
CA ALA A 565 -25.97 17.40 13.33
C ALA A 565 -27.22 17.25 12.42
N GLU A 566 -28.18 16.40 12.84
CA GLU A 566 -29.39 16.11 12.06
C GLU A 566 -30.36 17.30 11.87
N ASP A 567 -30.17 18.39 12.63
CA ASP A 567 -30.91 19.63 12.52
C ASP A 567 -30.24 20.67 11.59
N SER A 568 -29.05 20.36 11.05
CA SER A 568 -28.37 21.24 10.10
C SER A 568 -29.11 21.35 8.77
N GLN A 569 -29.22 22.57 8.25
CA GLN A 569 -29.75 22.82 6.91
C GLN A 569 -28.74 22.53 5.79
N GLN A 570 -27.47 22.29 6.14
CA GLN A 570 -26.38 22.06 5.20
C GLN A 570 -26.33 20.58 4.80
N GLN A 571 -26.81 20.27 3.59
CA GLN A 571 -26.71 18.92 3.02
C GLN A 571 -25.33 18.67 2.43
N TYR A 572 -24.50 17.92 3.15
CA TYR A 572 -23.23 17.40 2.65
C TYR A 572 -23.42 16.03 1.99
N SER A 573 -22.62 15.72 0.96
CA SER A 573 -22.74 14.44 0.24
C SER A 573 -22.26 13.27 1.11
N SER A 574 -23.19 12.52 1.71
CA SER A 574 -22.89 11.31 2.45
C SER A 574 -22.15 10.31 1.57
N CYS A 575 -20.91 9.95 1.92
CA CYS A 575 -19.98 9.19 1.08
C CYS A 575 -20.32 7.70 0.91
N LEU A 576 -21.53 7.28 1.28
CA LEU A 576 -22.05 5.93 1.08
C LEU A 576 -22.96 5.89 -0.15
N PRO A 577 -22.68 5.03 -1.16
CA PRO A 577 -23.55 4.86 -2.33
C PRO A 577 -24.87 4.10 -2.03
N THR A 578 -25.27 4.00 -0.76
CA THR A 578 -26.45 3.25 -0.29
C THR A 578 -27.59 4.15 0.18
N GLY A 579 -28.17 4.87 -0.77
CA GLY A 579 -29.61 5.17 -0.82
C GLY A 579 -30.24 6.08 0.25
N LYS A 580 -30.64 7.28 -0.20
CA LYS A 580 -31.39 8.33 0.52
C LYS A 580 -30.55 9.11 1.53
N GLY A 581 -30.70 10.44 1.52
CA GLY A 581 -29.93 11.33 2.38
C GLY A 581 -30.20 11.08 3.86
N ALA A 582 -29.16 10.71 4.59
CA ALA A 582 -29.13 10.86 6.05
C ALA A 582 -29.22 12.35 6.40
N LYS A 583 -29.93 12.69 7.48
CA LYS A 583 -30.09 14.09 7.91
C LYS A 583 -28.86 14.67 8.58
N GLY A 584 -28.06 13.81 9.22
CA GLY A 584 -26.77 14.13 9.80
C GLY A 584 -25.68 13.18 9.29
N LEU A 585 -24.46 13.44 9.74
CA LEU A 585 -23.26 12.67 9.42
C LEU A 585 -22.44 12.48 10.68
N SER A 586 -21.94 11.26 10.90
CA SER A 586 -20.88 10.98 11.88
C SER A 586 -19.95 9.94 11.28
N ALA A 587 -18.69 10.30 11.03
CA ALA A 587 -17.70 9.42 10.39
C ALA A 587 -16.31 9.63 10.99
N ILE A 588 -15.49 8.58 10.98
CA ILE A 588 -14.11 8.59 11.49
C ILE A 588 -13.21 8.04 10.39
N PHE A 589 -12.17 8.78 10.01
CA PHE A 589 -11.23 8.36 8.96
C PHE A 589 -9.81 8.21 9.48
N SER A 590 -9.04 7.28 8.90
CA SER A 590 -7.63 7.07 9.23
C SER A 590 -6.74 8.18 8.64
N ARG A 591 -5.49 8.24 9.10
CA ARG A 591 -4.41 9.04 8.48
C ARG A 591 -4.31 8.86 6.96
N ASN A 592 -4.67 7.68 6.43
CA ASN A 592 -4.61 7.36 5.00
C ASN A 592 -5.94 7.64 4.26
N SER A 593 -6.93 8.24 4.93
CA SER A 593 -8.31 8.45 4.47
C SER A 593 -9.19 7.19 4.39
N GLU A 594 -8.89 6.12 5.13
CA GLU A 594 -9.73 4.91 5.18
C GLU A 594 -10.90 5.10 6.17
N ASP A 595 -12.09 4.52 5.92
CA ASP A 595 -13.23 4.55 6.86
C ASP A 595 -13.00 3.66 8.09
N LEU A 596 -12.80 4.29 9.26
CA LEU A 596 -12.65 3.66 10.58
C LEU A 596 -13.95 3.65 11.39
N SER A 597 -15.06 4.17 10.86
CA SER A 597 -16.35 4.30 11.58
C SER A 597 -16.85 2.96 12.14
N LYS A 598 -16.54 1.85 11.45
CA LYS A 598 -16.89 0.46 11.85
C LYS A 598 -15.94 -0.15 12.88
N LYS A 599 -14.78 0.46 13.13
CA LYS A 599 -13.78 0.08 14.15
C LYS A 599 -14.04 0.78 15.49
N TYR A 600 -14.67 1.97 15.46
CA TYR A 600 -14.94 2.81 16.63
C TYR A 600 -16.44 3.19 16.81
N PRO A 601 -17.35 2.20 16.92
CA PRO A 601 -18.77 2.46 17.19
C PRO A 601 -18.99 3.09 18.58
N ASP A 602 -18.06 2.88 19.50
CA ASP A 602 -18.03 3.45 20.85
C ASP A 602 -17.70 4.94 20.87
N ILE A 603 -16.83 5.42 19.97
CA ILE A 603 -16.60 6.87 19.76
C ILE A 603 -17.87 7.51 19.18
N LEU A 604 -18.42 6.92 18.11
CA LEU A 604 -19.62 7.45 17.43
C LEU A 604 -20.86 7.50 18.34
N ALA A 605 -21.07 6.48 19.18
CA ALA A 605 -22.19 6.45 20.13
C ALA A 605 -22.06 7.48 21.26
N LYS A 606 -20.84 7.91 21.60
CA LYS A 606 -20.56 8.85 22.70
C LYS A 606 -20.36 10.29 22.27
N LEU A 607 -20.14 10.54 20.97
CA LEU A 607 -19.80 11.84 20.40
C LEU A 607 -20.66 13.01 20.94
N ASN A 608 -21.97 12.80 21.06
CA ASN A 608 -22.94 13.79 21.55
C ASN A 608 -22.80 14.16 23.05
N THR A 609 -21.93 13.48 23.81
CA THR A 609 -21.61 13.85 25.21
C THR A 609 -20.42 14.81 25.31
N TRP A 610 -19.56 14.86 24.27
CA TRP A 610 -18.38 15.72 24.20
C TRP A 610 -18.68 17.04 23.48
N ILE A 611 -19.58 16.99 22.49
CA ILE A 611 -20.02 18.13 21.68
C ILE A 611 -20.92 19.07 22.50
N LYS A 612 -20.65 20.38 22.49
CA LYS A 612 -21.53 21.40 23.09
C LYS A 612 -22.70 21.77 22.14
N PRO A 613 -23.88 22.18 22.65
CA PRO A 613 -25.10 22.39 21.85
C PRO A 613 -24.99 23.37 20.67
N GLU A 614 -24.04 24.32 20.74
CA GLU A 614 -23.73 25.34 19.75
C GLU A 614 -23.01 24.78 18.51
N THR A 615 -22.39 23.61 18.64
CA THR A 615 -21.62 22.94 17.58
C THR A 615 -22.53 22.09 16.70
N LYS A 616 -22.74 22.52 15.45
CA LYS A 616 -23.62 21.88 14.45
C LYS A 616 -22.86 21.09 13.39
N SER A 617 -21.59 21.39 13.15
CA SER A 617 -20.74 20.61 12.26
C SER A 617 -19.26 20.85 12.54
N PHE A 618 -18.42 19.82 12.43
CA PHE A 618 -16.97 19.99 12.53
C PHE A 618 -16.18 18.95 11.74
N VAL A 619 -14.89 19.24 11.56
CA VAL A 619 -13.86 18.25 11.24
C VAL A 619 -12.73 18.41 12.25
N LEU A 620 -12.47 17.34 13.01
CA LEU A 620 -11.55 17.28 14.14
C LEU A 620 -10.33 16.41 13.78
N ASP A 621 -9.13 16.83 14.19
CA ASP A 621 -7.89 16.05 14.08
C ASP A 621 -7.44 15.60 15.49
N CYS A 622 -7.34 14.29 15.71
CA CYS A 622 -7.12 13.71 17.02
C CYS A 622 -6.36 12.38 16.95
N GLU A 623 -5.75 11.96 18.06
CA GLU A 623 -5.18 10.63 18.20
C GLU A 623 -6.15 9.75 19.01
N THR A 624 -6.54 8.59 18.48
CA THR A 624 -7.30 7.59 19.24
C THR A 624 -6.32 6.64 19.91
N VAL A 625 -6.38 6.53 21.23
CA VAL A 625 -5.36 5.83 22.04
C VAL A 625 -6.04 4.84 22.99
N ALA A 626 -5.44 3.66 23.20
CA ALA A 626 -5.94 2.71 24.20
C ALA A 626 -5.82 3.30 25.62
N TRP A 627 -6.84 3.08 26.46
CA TRP A 627 -6.96 3.76 27.75
C TRP A 627 -7.42 2.83 28.88
N ASP A 628 -6.68 2.86 29.99
CA ASP A 628 -7.01 2.13 31.20
C ASP A 628 -7.98 2.92 32.09
N LEU A 629 -9.20 2.43 32.28
CA LEU A 629 -10.22 3.08 33.12
C LEU A 629 -9.96 2.95 34.63
N VAL A 630 -9.08 2.02 35.07
CA VAL A 630 -8.76 1.79 36.48
C VAL A 630 -7.51 2.57 36.87
N GLU A 631 -6.44 2.41 36.10
CA GLU A 631 -5.15 3.08 36.33
C GLU A 631 -5.13 4.52 35.78
N LYS A 632 -6.13 4.93 34.99
CA LYS A 632 -6.28 6.25 34.36
C LYS A 632 -5.06 6.67 33.55
N LYS A 633 -4.60 5.77 32.68
CA LYS A 633 -3.36 5.91 31.89
C LYS A 633 -3.55 5.49 30.44
N VAL A 634 -2.72 6.09 29.59
CA VAL A 634 -2.45 5.63 28.22
C VAL A 634 -1.90 4.20 28.26
N GLN A 635 -2.44 3.34 27.41
CA GLN A 635 -1.94 1.97 27.18
C GLN A 635 -1.18 1.92 25.83
N PRO A 636 -0.15 1.05 25.67
CA PRO A 636 0.63 0.97 24.44
C PRO A 636 -0.20 0.68 23.18
N PHE A 637 0.23 1.21 22.04
CA PHE A 637 -0.43 1.06 20.74
C PHE A 637 -0.76 -0.40 20.35
N GLN A 638 0.03 -1.37 20.81
CA GLN A 638 -0.22 -2.80 20.62
C GLN A 638 -1.59 -3.23 21.17
N GLN A 639 -2.03 -2.67 22.30
CA GLN A 639 -3.35 -2.96 22.87
C GLN A 639 -4.47 -2.40 21.97
N LEU A 640 -4.28 -1.21 21.39
CA LEU A 640 -5.21 -0.62 20.41
C LEU A 640 -5.36 -1.52 19.17
N MET A 641 -4.26 -2.13 18.70
CA MET A 641 -4.24 -3.03 17.54
C MET A 641 -4.98 -4.36 17.76
N THR A 642 -5.25 -4.76 19.01
CA THR A 642 -6.13 -5.92 19.30
C THR A 642 -7.60 -5.68 18.96
N ARG A 643 -8.02 -4.41 18.79
CA ARG A 643 -9.41 -4.09 18.44
C ARG A 643 -9.76 -4.66 17.06
N LYS A 644 -10.86 -5.43 17.02
CA LYS A 644 -11.48 -5.93 15.78
C LYS A 644 -11.61 -4.80 14.75
N ARG A 645 -11.18 -5.02 13.51
CA ARG A 645 -11.15 -4.00 12.45
C ARG A 645 -12.49 -3.83 11.70
N LYS A 646 -13.38 -4.82 11.77
CA LYS A 646 -14.68 -4.85 11.05
C LYS A 646 -15.76 -5.45 11.98
N ASP A 647 -17.01 -5.04 11.75
CA ASP A 647 -18.23 -5.56 12.39
C ASP A 647 -18.22 -5.57 13.94
N VAL A 648 -17.80 -4.46 14.53
CA VAL A 648 -17.77 -4.24 15.99
C VAL A 648 -19.10 -3.64 16.47
N LYS A 649 -19.66 -4.17 17.56
CA LYS A 649 -20.71 -3.50 18.35
C LYS A 649 -20.06 -2.77 19.52
N ALA A 650 -20.62 -1.63 19.97
CA ALA A 650 -20.11 -0.88 21.12
C ALA A 650 -20.05 -1.72 22.41
N GLU A 651 -20.99 -2.67 22.57
CA GLU A 651 -21.04 -3.65 23.67
C GLU A 651 -19.84 -4.63 23.68
N ASP A 652 -19.39 -5.06 22.50
CA ASP A 652 -18.31 -6.05 22.33
C ASP A 652 -16.90 -5.46 22.53
N VAL A 653 -16.79 -4.14 22.74
CA VAL A 653 -15.51 -3.44 22.85
C VAL A 653 -14.83 -3.74 24.18
N LYS A 654 -13.84 -4.63 24.17
CA LYS A 654 -12.97 -4.92 25.34
C LYS A 654 -11.99 -3.79 25.64
N VAL A 655 -11.12 -3.44 24.68
CA VAL A 655 -10.13 -2.36 24.81
C VAL A 655 -10.81 -1.01 24.61
N LYS A 656 -10.93 -0.24 25.69
CA LYS A 656 -11.47 1.12 25.68
C LYS A 656 -10.43 2.09 25.13
N VAL A 657 -10.91 3.21 24.60
CA VAL A 657 -10.07 4.23 23.97
C VAL A 657 -10.47 5.62 24.45
N CYS A 658 -9.47 6.50 24.54
CA CYS A 658 -9.65 7.93 24.75
C CYS A 658 -9.23 8.67 23.47
N VAL A 659 -9.95 9.73 23.13
CA VAL A 659 -9.69 10.60 21.99
C VAL A 659 -8.94 11.84 22.46
N PHE A 660 -7.68 12.00 22.02
CA PHE A 660 -6.85 13.16 22.32
C PHE A 660 -6.89 14.15 21.15
N ALA A 661 -7.71 15.19 21.29
CA ALA A 661 -7.94 16.22 20.28
C ALA A 661 -6.80 17.26 20.23
N PHE A 662 -6.25 17.51 19.04
CA PHE A 662 -5.08 18.39 18.87
C PHE A 662 -5.21 19.46 17.77
N ASP A 663 -6.21 19.40 16.89
CA ASP A 663 -6.53 20.47 15.94
C ASP A 663 -8.01 20.41 15.50
N MET A 664 -8.54 21.51 14.97
CA MET A 664 -9.87 21.57 14.37
C MET A 664 -9.82 22.31 13.03
N LEU A 665 -10.41 21.71 12.01
CA LEU A 665 -10.15 22.00 10.59
C LEU A 665 -11.37 22.63 9.89
N PHE A 666 -12.56 22.36 10.41
CA PHE A 666 -13.84 22.89 9.96
C PHE A 666 -14.76 23.10 11.16
N TYR A 667 -15.58 24.16 11.16
CA TYR A 667 -16.51 24.46 12.24
C TYR A 667 -17.75 25.21 11.73
N ASN A 668 -18.94 24.73 12.09
CA ASN A 668 -20.25 25.35 11.84
C ASN A 668 -20.52 25.89 10.42
N GLY A 669 -19.97 25.22 9.40
CA GLY A 669 -20.13 25.57 7.98
C GLY A 669 -18.87 26.13 7.32
N ASP A 670 -17.91 26.62 8.11
CA ASP A 670 -16.69 27.27 7.62
C ASP A 670 -15.45 26.38 7.74
N SER A 671 -14.63 26.39 6.69
CA SER A 671 -13.28 25.83 6.73
C SER A 671 -12.35 26.79 7.48
N ILE A 672 -11.69 26.29 8.53
CA ILE A 672 -10.81 27.10 9.40
C ILE A 672 -9.32 26.76 9.23
N VAL A 673 -8.96 25.93 8.24
CA VAL A 673 -7.57 25.53 7.97
C VAL A 673 -6.62 26.71 7.74
N GLN A 674 -7.12 27.84 7.22
CA GLN A 674 -6.33 29.06 6.96
C GLN A 674 -6.18 29.98 8.19
N LYS A 675 -6.82 29.68 9.33
CA LYS A 675 -6.64 30.41 10.60
C LYS A 675 -5.37 29.96 11.31
N SER A 676 -4.84 30.78 12.22
CA SER A 676 -3.69 30.43 13.06
C SER A 676 -3.98 29.21 13.96
N LEU A 677 -2.93 28.49 14.38
CA LEU A 677 -3.12 27.35 15.29
C LEU A 677 -3.75 27.79 16.63
N ARG A 678 -3.45 29.00 17.11
CA ARG A 678 -4.11 29.57 18.28
C ARG A 678 -5.63 29.64 18.11
N GLU A 679 -6.11 30.30 17.06
CA GLU A 679 -7.56 30.44 16.80
C GLU A 679 -8.25 29.08 16.63
N ARG A 680 -7.62 28.13 15.94
CA ARG A 680 -8.17 26.77 15.78
C ARG A 680 -8.25 26.02 17.12
N ARG A 681 -7.24 26.18 17.99
CA ARG A 681 -7.21 25.61 19.35
C ARG A 681 -8.22 26.28 20.30
N GLU A 682 -8.45 27.58 20.16
CA GLU A 682 -9.45 28.32 20.92
C GLU A 682 -10.87 27.86 20.53
N LEU A 683 -11.19 27.84 19.23
CA LEU A 683 -12.45 27.30 18.72
C LEU A 683 -12.65 25.82 19.10
N LEU A 684 -11.59 25.01 19.12
CA LEU A 684 -11.62 23.62 19.58
C LEU A 684 -12.03 23.51 21.07
N ARG A 685 -11.53 24.40 21.93
CA ARG A 685 -11.90 24.46 23.35
C ARG A 685 -13.28 25.08 23.57
N GLU A 686 -13.73 25.96 22.68
CA GLU A 686 -15.11 26.46 22.67
C GLU A 686 -16.11 25.36 22.26
N ALA A 687 -15.81 24.54 21.25
CA ALA A 687 -16.74 23.58 20.65
C ALA A 687 -16.99 22.28 21.45
N PHE A 688 -16.03 21.85 22.29
CA PHE A 688 -16.06 20.57 23.02
C PHE A 688 -15.87 20.71 24.54
N SER A 689 -16.25 19.66 25.27
CA SER A 689 -16.02 19.48 26.72
C SER A 689 -15.21 18.21 26.99
N GLU A 690 -14.28 18.25 27.94
CA GLU A 690 -13.47 17.07 28.31
C GLU A 690 -14.28 16.07 29.15
N VAL A 691 -14.14 14.77 28.84
CA VAL A 691 -14.81 13.67 29.52
C VAL A 691 -13.77 12.59 29.82
N GLU A 692 -13.49 12.36 31.10
CA GLU A 692 -12.37 11.54 31.56
C GLU A 692 -12.41 10.10 31.01
N GLY A 693 -11.34 9.71 30.29
CA GLY A 693 -11.23 8.39 29.67
C GLY A 693 -12.05 8.20 28.39
N GLU A 694 -12.63 9.27 27.84
CA GLU A 694 -13.35 9.27 26.56
C GLU A 694 -12.81 10.32 25.58
N PHE A 695 -12.71 11.57 26.02
CA PHE A 695 -12.27 12.71 25.22
C PHE A 695 -11.48 13.70 26.07
N SER A 696 -10.33 14.12 25.58
CA SER A 696 -9.50 15.16 26.22
C SER A 696 -8.75 15.96 25.16
N PHE A 697 -8.35 17.18 25.49
CA PHE A 697 -7.43 17.92 24.63
C PHE A 697 -6.00 17.39 24.81
N ALA A 698 -5.18 17.50 23.76
CA ALA A 698 -3.77 17.18 23.85
C ALA A 698 -3.08 18.06 24.91
N GLN A 699 -2.32 17.41 25.81
CA GLN A 699 -1.53 18.09 26.82
C GLN A 699 -0.41 18.88 26.16
N TYR A 700 -0.19 20.13 26.59
CA TYR A 700 0.77 21.03 25.94
C TYR A 700 1.45 21.99 26.93
N GLY A 701 2.69 22.35 26.61
CA GLY A 701 3.40 23.51 27.18
C GLY A 701 3.62 24.57 26.10
N ASN A 702 3.52 25.85 26.47
CA ASN A 702 3.91 26.98 25.62
C ASN A 702 5.17 27.61 26.21
N THR A 703 6.33 27.14 25.77
CA THR A 703 7.63 27.56 26.29
C THR A 703 8.68 27.56 25.19
N SER A 704 9.67 28.43 25.32
CA SER A 704 10.87 28.50 24.48
C SER A 704 12.16 28.21 25.25
N ASP A 705 12.06 27.75 26.51
CA ASP A 705 13.21 27.38 27.32
C ASP A 705 13.62 25.91 27.11
N LEU A 706 14.93 25.63 27.13
CA LEU A 706 15.47 24.31 26.85
C LEU A 706 15.24 23.31 28.00
N GLU A 707 15.35 23.75 29.26
CA GLU A 707 15.14 22.90 30.43
C GLU A 707 13.65 22.58 30.62
N GLU A 708 12.76 23.54 30.35
CA GLU A 708 11.31 23.30 30.32
C GLU A 708 10.91 22.35 29.18
N ILE A 709 11.45 22.49 27.95
CA ILE A 709 11.16 21.57 26.84
C ILE A 709 11.68 20.16 27.14
N GLN A 710 12.88 20.02 27.73
CA GLN A 710 13.41 18.72 28.16
C GLN A 710 12.54 18.09 29.26
N THR A 711 12.05 18.89 30.21
CA THR A 711 11.14 18.44 31.27
C THR A 711 9.82 17.92 30.68
N LEU A 712 9.20 18.68 29.77
CA LEU A 712 7.99 18.26 29.03
C LEU A 712 8.21 16.98 28.22
N LEU A 713 9.40 16.81 27.62
CA LEU A 713 9.75 15.60 26.89
C LEU A 713 9.82 14.39 27.83
N ASP A 714 10.52 14.49 28.95
CA ASP A 714 10.61 13.41 29.94
C ASP A 714 9.26 13.12 30.62
N GLU A 715 8.40 14.12 30.81
CA GLU A 715 7.02 13.91 31.27
C GLU A 715 6.16 13.20 30.23
N SER A 716 6.24 13.56 28.95
CA SER A 716 5.50 12.88 27.88
C SER A 716 5.86 11.39 27.81
N VAL A 717 7.14 11.04 27.97
CA VAL A 717 7.60 9.64 27.99
C VAL A 717 7.12 8.90 29.26
N LYS A 718 7.12 9.55 30.44
CA LYS A 718 6.52 8.99 31.67
C LYS A 718 5.00 8.79 31.53
N ALA A 719 4.34 9.62 30.73
CA ALA A 719 2.92 9.50 30.35
C ALA A 719 2.66 8.48 29.22
N SER A 720 3.66 7.66 28.85
CA SER A 720 3.59 6.65 27.78
C SER A 720 3.27 7.23 26.38
N CYS A 721 3.77 8.42 26.09
CA CYS A 721 3.79 9.03 24.75
C CYS A 721 5.18 8.87 24.10
N GLU A 722 5.27 8.97 22.77
CA GLU A 722 6.54 8.81 22.02
C GLU A 722 7.54 9.97 22.21
N GLY A 723 7.07 11.11 22.71
CA GLY A 723 7.81 12.37 22.80
C GLY A 723 6.90 13.58 22.59
N LEU A 724 7.37 14.60 21.85
CA LEU A 724 6.68 15.86 21.64
C LEU A 724 6.41 16.18 20.16
N MET A 725 5.27 16.82 19.91
CA MET A 725 4.93 17.54 18.68
C MET A 725 5.11 19.03 18.91
N VAL A 726 6.06 19.66 18.22
CA VAL A 726 6.29 21.11 18.32
C VAL A 726 5.61 21.82 17.16
N LYS A 727 4.69 22.73 17.44
CA LYS A 727 3.89 23.44 16.41
C LYS A 727 4.03 24.96 16.54
N MET A 728 4.12 25.67 15.42
CA MET A 728 4.04 27.14 15.38
C MET A 728 2.63 27.63 15.77
N LEU A 729 2.51 28.69 16.56
CA LEU A 729 1.22 29.15 17.12
C LEU A 729 0.53 30.29 16.34
N ASP A 730 1.28 31.36 16.04
CA ASP A 730 0.71 32.72 15.89
C ASP A 730 0.97 33.41 14.54
N THR A 731 1.69 32.76 13.62
CA THR A 731 2.06 33.34 12.31
C THR A 731 1.04 33.00 11.23
N ASP A 732 1.06 33.73 10.11
CA ASP A 732 0.34 33.34 8.88
C ASP A 732 0.76 31.93 8.39
N GLU A 733 2.00 31.53 8.67
CA GLU A 733 2.53 30.18 8.39
C GLU A 733 1.96 29.09 9.32
N SER A 734 1.31 29.45 10.45
CA SER A 734 0.72 28.49 11.40
C SER A 734 -0.62 27.89 10.96
N GLY A 735 -1.11 28.28 9.77
CA GLY A 735 -2.20 27.62 9.08
C GLY A 735 -1.98 26.11 8.94
N TYR A 736 -3.06 25.35 8.88
CA TYR A 736 -3.00 23.91 8.64
C TYR A 736 -2.68 23.67 7.15
N GLU A 737 -1.66 22.85 6.87
CA GLU A 737 -1.20 22.58 5.50
C GLU A 737 -1.45 21.11 5.08
N PRO A 738 -2.60 20.80 4.45
CA PRO A 738 -2.93 19.45 4.03
C PRO A 738 -1.88 18.83 3.08
N SER A 739 -1.56 17.55 3.28
CA SER A 739 -0.51 16.79 2.58
C SER A 739 0.93 17.30 2.66
N LYS A 740 1.23 18.44 3.31
CA LYS A 740 2.62 18.93 3.41
C LYS A 740 3.32 18.36 4.65
N ARG A 741 4.61 18.01 4.48
CA ARG A 741 5.56 17.86 5.59
C ARG A 741 6.13 19.24 5.93
N SER A 742 5.28 20.09 6.52
CA SER A 742 5.60 21.48 6.80
C SER A 742 6.85 21.62 7.69
N ARG A 743 7.48 22.80 7.65
CA ARG A 743 8.51 23.20 8.64
C ARG A 743 7.89 23.92 9.85
N ASN A 744 6.59 23.72 10.07
CA ASN A 744 5.77 24.41 11.06
C ASN A 744 5.32 23.43 12.17
N TRP A 745 5.27 22.13 11.85
CA TRP A 745 5.16 21.03 12.79
C TRP A 745 6.45 20.19 12.77
N LEU A 746 7.11 20.05 13.92
CA LEU A 746 8.26 19.16 14.13
C LEU A 746 7.84 18.02 15.07
N LYS A 747 8.45 16.84 14.93
CA LYS A 747 8.33 15.73 15.89
C LYS A 747 9.69 15.47 16.55
N VAL A 748 9.74 15.65 17.86
CA VAL A 748 10.90 15.38 18.72
C VAL A 748 10.61 14.08 19.46
N LYS A 749 11.41 13.05 19.23
CA LYS A 749 11.30 11.77 19.93
C LYS A 749 12.57 11.44 20.68
N LYS A 750 12.45 10.62 21.72
CA LYS A 750 13.60 10.13 22.51
C LYS A 750 14.58 9.29 21.67
N ASP A 751 14.11 8.54 20.68
CA ASP A 751 14.95 7.77 19.75
C ASP A 751 15.64 8.61 18.67
N TYR A 752 15.22 9.87 18.45
CA TYR A 752 15.84 10.77 17.47
C TYR A 752 17.00 11.59 18.04
N LEU A 753 17.11 11.70 19.36
CA LEU A 753 18.19 12.42 20.03
C LEU A 753 19.52 11.65 19.90
N SER A 754 20.58 12.35 19.49
CA SER A 754 21.92 11.77 19.35
C SER A 754 22.50 11.35 20.70
N GLY A 755 22.95 10.10 20.82
CA GLY A 755 23.47 9.54 22.06
C GLY A 755 22.42 9.11 23.10
N ILE A 756 21.12 9.19 22.76
CA ILE A 756 20.01 8.79 23.64
C ILE A 756 19.12 7.76 22.91
N GLY A 757 18.63 6.76 23.64
CA GLY A 757 17.84 5.64 23.11
C GLY A 757 18.69 4.43 22.73
N ASP A 758 18.19 3.24 23.01
CA ASP A 758 18.93 1.98 22.92
C ASP A 758 19.25 1.57 21.48
N SER A 759 20.53 1.33 21.18
CA SER A 759 20.97 0.57 20.00
C SER A 759 21.42 -0.84 20.40
N LEU A 760 21.26 -1.79 19.47
CA LEU A 760 21.61 -3.20 19.65
C LEU A 760 22.60 -3.61 18.56
N ASP A 761 23.66 -4.31 18.95
CA ASP A 761 24.61 -4.93 18.02
C ASP A 761 24.11 -6.34 17.70
N LEU A 762 23.63 -6.56 16.46
CA LEU A 762 22.96 -7.80 16.08
C LEU A 762 23.68 -8.53 14.94
N VAL A 763 23.67 -9.88 15.00
CA VAL A 763 24.32 -10.76 14.04
C VAL A 763 23.43 -11.00 12.82
N VAL A 764 23.98 -10.88 11.62
CA VAL A 764 23.28 -11.23 10.36
C VAL A 764 23.26 -12.75 10.18
N LEU A 765 22.05 -13.35 10.12
CA LEU A 765 21.88 -14.81 9.90
C LEU A 765 21.34 -15.18 8.52
N GLY A 766 20.67 -14.27 7.82
CA GLY A 766 20.08 -14.54 6.51
C GLY A 766 19.54 -13.31 5.79
N ALA A 767 19.07 -13.50 4.56
CA ALA A 767 18.50 -12.47 3.71
C ALA A 767 17.27 -12.94 2.92
N TYR A 768 16.45 -11.97 2.54
CA TYR A 768 15.30 -12.14 1.64
C TYR A 768 15.59 -11.39 0.34
N TYR A 769 15.26 -11.97 -0.81
CA TYR A 769 15.49 -11.31 -2.10
C TYR A 769 14.62 -10.07 -2.27
N GLY A 770 15.21 -9.00 -2.81
CA GLY A 770 14.51 -7.75 -3.02
C GLY A 770 13.41 -7.85 -4.06
N LYS A 771 12.37 -7.02 -3.90
CA LYS A 771 11.21 -6.97 -4.79
C LYS A 771 11.12 -5.59 -5.45
N GLY A 772 10.49 -5.50 -6.61
CA GLY A 772 10.36 -4.25 -7.36
C GLY A 772 11.72 -3.74 -7.87
N LYS A 773 12.22 -2.63 -7.31
CA LYS A 773 13.55 -2.08 -7.68
C LYS A 773 14.72 -2.94 -7.23
N ARG A 774 14.62 -3.60 -6.07
CA ARG A 774 15.73 -4.28 -5.40
C ARG A 774 15.97 -5.73 -5.88
N THR A 775 15.41 -6.16 -7.02
CA THR A 775 15.45 -7.57 -7.47
C THR A 775 16.83 -8.10 -7.83
N SER A 776 17.84 -7.25 -7.93
CA SER A 776 19.26 -7.61 -8.13
C SER A 776 20.04 -7.85 -6.84
N VAL A 777 19.46 -7.56 -5.67
CA VAL A 777 20.12 -7.56 -4.35
C VAL A 777 19.22 -8.16 -3.26
N TYR A 778 19.74 -8.24 -2.04
CA TYR A 778 18.93 -8.54 -0.86
C TYR A 778 18.07 -7.33 -0.47
N GLY A 779 16.78 -7.56 -0.22
CA GLY A 779 15.82 -6.50 0.11
C GLY A 779 15.65 -6.27 1.61
N ALA A 780 15.86 -7.33 2.40
CA ALA A 780 15.82 -7.33 3.86
C ALA A 780 16.72 -8.45 4.42
N PHE A 781 17.07 -8.34 5.70
CA PHE A 781 18.01 -9.22 6.41
C PHE A 781 17.41 -9.72 7.72
N LEU A 782 17.64 -10.98 8.07
CA LEU A 782 17.25 -11.61 9.34
C LEU A 782 18.38 -11.47 10.36
N LEU A 783 18.09 -10.85 11.51
CA LEU A 783 19.07 -10.54 12.55
C LEU A 783 18.80 -11.27 13.87
N ALA A 784 19.87 -11.51 14.64
CA ALA A 784 19.83 -12.25 15.90
C ALA A 784 20.69 -11.62 17.00
N CYS A 785 20.30 -11.85 18.25
CA CYS A 785 21.10 -11.62 19.46
C CYS A 785 21.82 -12.91 19.87
N TYR A 786 22.83 -12.81 20.73
CA TYR A 786 23.59 -13.98 21.19
C TYR A 786 23.13 -14.45 22.58
N ASN A 787 22.83 -15.74 22.74
CA ASN A 787 22.53 -16.33 24.04
C ASN A 787 23.73 -17.13 24.56
N SER A 788 24.54 -16.48 25.40
CA SER A 788 25.74 -17.07 26.01
C SER A 788 25.47 -18.19 27.03
N SER A 789 24.20 -18.53 27.31
CA SER A 789 23.83 -19.63 28.23
C SER A 789 23.59 -20.96 27.51
N ASN A 790 23.25 -20.91 26.21
CA ASN A 790 23.03 -22.09 25.36
C ASN A 790 23.87 -22.07 24.06
N GLU A 791 24.75 -21.06 23.91
CA GLU A 791 25.63 -20.80 22.76
C GLU A 791 24.88 -20.65 21.41
N THR A 792 23.61 -20.19 21.45
CA THR A 792 22.79 -19.99 20.24
C THR A 792 22.67 -18.54 19.79
N TYR A 793 22.38 -18.35 18.51
CA TYR A 793 21.94 -17.08 17.95
C TYR A 793 20.42 -17.07 17.85
N GLU A 794 19.77 -16.19 18.62
CA GLU A 794 18.32 -16.11 18.71
C GLU A 794 17.79 -14.97 17.85
N THR A 795 16.94 -15.29 16.88
CA THR A 795 16.38 -14.30 15.96
C THR A 795 15.55 -13.24 16.69
N VAL A 796 15.79 -11.97 16.37
CA VAL A 796 15.15 -10.78 16.98
C VAL A 796 14.22 -10.07 16.00
N CYS A 797 14.70 -9.77 14.78
CA CYS A 797 13.97 -8.94 13.82
C CYS A 797 14.40 -9.19 12.37
N ASN A 798 13.61 -8.68 11.43
CA ASN A 798 14.03 -8.43 10.05
C ASN A 798 14.27 -6.93 9.87
N ILE A 799 15.28 -6.55 9.07
CA ILE A 799 15.51 -5.13 8.71
C ILE A 799 15.65 -4.94 7.19
N GLY A 800 15.09 -3.85 6.66
CA GLY A 800 15.19 -3.45 5.24
C GLY A 800 15.44 -1.95 5.03
N THR A 801 15.70 -1.23 6.13
CA THR A 801 15.68 0.23 6.30
C THR A 801 16.93 0.72 7.00
N GLY A 802 17.40 1.93 6.65
CA GLY A 802 18.69 2.49 7.09
C GLY A 802 19.84 2.29 6.10
N PHE A 803 19.65 1.49 5.03
CA PHE A 803 20.64 1.29 3.97
C PHE A 803 20.39 2.23 2.77
N SER A 804 21.45 2.87 2.27
CA SER A 804 21.45 3.49 0.94
C SER A 804 21.52 2.42 -0.17
N GLU A 805 21.19 2.78 -1.42
CA GLU A 805 21.27 1.82 -2.54
C GLU A 805 22.71 1.31 -2.76
N ALA A 806 23.73 2.14 -2.54
CA ALA A 806 25.14 1.74 -2.62
C ALA A 806 25.54 0.73 -1.53
N ILE A 807 25.11 0.96 -0.27
CA ILE A 807 25.39 0.03 0.84
C ILE A 807 24.73 -1.32 0.57
N LEU A 808 23.54 -1.37 -0.03
CA LEU A 808 22.89 -2.65 -0.39
C LEU A 808 23.65 -3.44 -1.45
N GLU A 809 24.28 -2.78 -2.42
CA GLU A 809 25.13 -3.45 -3.43
C GLU A 809 26.45 -3.96 -2.80
N GLU A 810 27.05 -3.19 -1.90
CA GLU A 810 28.24 -3.60 -1.14
C GLU A 810 27.93 -4.78 -0.21
N VAL A 811 26.89 -4.68 0.62
CA VAL A 811 26.45 -5.71 1.55
C VAL A 811 26.04 -7.00 0.83
N HIS A 812 25.32 -6.90 -0.30
CA HIS A 812 25.03 -8.07 -1.14
C HIS A 812 26.32 -8.73 -1.66
N THR A 813 27.33 -7.94 -2.03
CA THR A 813 28.63 -8.46 -2.48
C THR A 813 29.41 -9.12 -1.34
N LYS A 814 29.48 -8.49 -0.15
CA LYS A 814 30.11 -9.03 1.08
C LYS A 814 29.47 -10.36 1.52
N LEU A 815 28.13 -10.41 1.58
CA LEU A 815 27.38 -11.54 2.14
C LEU A 815 27.27 -12.75 1.20
N LYS A 816 27.28 -12.54 -0.13
CA LYS A 816 27.11 -13.61 -1.13
C LYS A 816 28.14 -14.75 -0.98
N ASP A 817 29.39 -14.41 -0.65
CA ASP A 817 30.47 -15.39 -0.47
C ASP A 817 30.43 -16.11 0.89
N HIS A 818 29.51 -15.72 1.78
CA HIS A 818 29.30 -16.27 3.13
C HIS A 818 28.00 -17.08 3.25
N THR A 819 27.44 -17.52 2.12
CA THR A 819 26.17 -18.22 2.04
C THR A 819 26.25 -19.69 2.45
N ILE A 820 25.20 -20.19 3.11
CA ILE A 820 25.07 -21.60 3.53
C ILE A 820 23.72 -22.19 3.12
N ASP A 821 23.70 -23.49 2.76
CA ASP A 821 22.50 -24.18 2.26
C ASP A 821 21.34 -24.24 3.28
N ARG A 822 21.64 -24.16 4.59
CA ARG A 822 20.72 -24.46 5.71
C ARG A 822 21.12 -23.70 6.97
N PRO A 823 20.18 -23.37 7.87
CA PRO A 823 20.50 -22.82 9.18
C PRO A 823 21.37 -23.80 9.98
N LYS A 824 22.27 -23.25 10.81
CA LYS A 824 23.10 -24.05 11.72
C LYS A 824 22.27 -24.52 12.93
N PRO A 825 22.59 -25.67 13.56
CA PRO A 825 21.77 -26.21 14.67
C PRO A 825 21.64 -25.29 15.90
N PHE A 826 22.53 -24.31 16.03
CA PHE A 826 22.54 -23.30 17.08
C PHE A 826 21.89 -21.96 16.64
N TYR A 827 21.04 -21.96 15.61
CA TYR A 827 20.18 -20.83 15.26
C TYR A 827 18.77 -21.06 15.81
N SER A 828 18.28 -20.18 16.68
CA SER A 828 16.92 -20.23 17.22
C SER A 828 16.01 -19.31 16.41
N HIS A 829 15.17 -19.91 15.57
CA HIS A 829 14.35 -19.24 14.57
C HIS A 829 12.93 -19.83 14.46
N SER A 830 12.00 -19.10 13.83
CA SER A 830 10.66 -19.61 13.52
C SER A 830 10.74 -20.89 12.68
N ALA A 831 9.88 -21.86 12.96
CA ALA A 831 9.75 -23.09 12.17
C ALA A 831 8.80 -22.95 10.96
N VAL A 832 8.13 -21.81 10.81
CA VAL A 832 7.15 -21.57 9.75
C VAL A 832 7.86 -21.32 8.41
N THR A 833 7.48 -22.06 7.36
CA THR A 833 8.17 -22.02 6.04
C THR A 833 8.15 -20.64 5.37
N LYS A 834 7.15 -19.80 5.66
CA LYS A 834 7.07 -18.42 5.14
C LYS A 834 8.06 -17.47 5.83
N ASP A 835 8.46 -17.79 7.05
CA ASP A 835 9.24 -16.90 7.91
C ASP A 835 10.74 -17.04 7.67
N GLN A 836 11.15 -18.08 6.92
CA GLN A 836 12.53 -18.38 6.59
C GLN A 836 13.10 -17.34 5.63
N PRO A 837 14.37 -16.95 5.77
CA PRO A 837 15.07 -16.19 4.73
C PRO A 837 15.24 -17.05 3.48
N ASP A 838 15.28 -16.41 2.31
CA ASP A 838 15.58 -17.06 1.03
C ASP A 838 17.03 -17.59 0.99
N VAL A 839 17.92 -16.95 1.75
CA VAL A 839 19.35 -17.23 1.83
C VAL A 839 19.82 -17.19 3.29
N TRP A 840 20.58 -18.19 3.73
CA TRP A 840 21.24 -18.21 5.05
C TRP A 840 22.71 -17.83 4.93
N PHE A 841 23.28 -17.25 5.99
CA PHE A 841 24.71 -16.89 6.07
C PHE A 841 25.39 -17.53 7.28
N GLU A 842 26.74 -17.52 7.29
CA GLU A 842 27.50 -17.78 8.51
C GLU A 842 27.41 -16.61 9.51
N PRO A 843 27.43 -16.87 10.84
CA PRO A 843 27.28 -15.83 11.85
C PRO A 843 28.62 -15.10 12.00
N ARG A 844 28.80 -14.04 11.23
CA ARG A 844 30.05 -13.29 11.11
C ARG A 844 29.88 -11.78 11.26
N PHE A 845 28.92 -11.22 10.53
CA PHE A 845 28.72 -9.78 10.43
C PHE A 845 27.81 -9.31 11.57
N VAL A 846 28.24 -8.25 12.24
CA VAL A 846 27.49 -7.59 13.32
C VAL A 846 27.16 -6.17 12.89
N TRP A 847 25.91 -5.78 13.04
CA TRP A 847 25.42 -4.45 12.67
C TRP A 847 24.82 -3.75 13.88
N GLU A 848 25.10 -2.45 14.00
CA GLU A 848 24.42 -1.60 14.98
C GLU A 848 23.04 -1.21 14.43
N VAL A 849 22.01 -1.55 15.21
CA VAL A 849 20.60 -1.34 14.87
C VAL A 849 19.96 -0.48 15.95
N LYS A 850 19.36 0.65 15.55
CA LYS A 850 18.53 1.45 16.47
C LYS A 850 17.05 1.07 16.34
N THR A 851 16.33 1.09 17.45
CA THR A 851 14.90 0.79 17.55
C THR A 851 14.15 1.94 18.22
N ALA A 852 12.83 2.02 18.03
CA ALA A 852 11.98 2.92 18.81
C ALA A 852 11.52 2.29 20.14
N ASP A 853 11.16 1.01 20.10
CA ASP A 853 10.68 0.20 21.23
C ASP A 853 11.15 -1.25 21.08
N LEU A 854 11.03 -2.03 22.16
CA LEU A 854 11.00 -3.48 22.12
C LEU A 854 9.55 -3.97 22.29
N THR A 855 9.25 -5.16 21.78
CA THR A 855 7.90 -5.73 21.63
C THR A 855 7.94 -7.25 21.81
N ILE A 856 6.84 -7.89 22.22
CA ILE A 856 6.75 -9.36 22.21
C ILE A 856 6.61 -9.84 20.76
N SER A 857 6.98 -11.09 20.45
CA SER A 857 6.74 -11.68 19.14
C SER A 857 6.56 -13.21 19.18
N PRO A 858 5.51 -13.76 18.51
CA PRO A 858 5.35 -15.19 18.34
C PRO A 858 6.39 -15.79 17.36
N ARG A 859 6.81 -15.02 16.35
CA ARG A 859 7.80 -15.42 15.33
C ARG A 859 9.21 -15.51 15.91
N TYR A 860 9.68 -14.41 16.48
CA TYR A 860 11.06 -14.27 16.95
C TYR A 860 11.29 -15.00 18.26
N LYS A 861 12.56 -15.27 18.59
CA LYS A 861 12.95 -16.21 19.67
C LYS A 861 13.92 -15.63 20.69
N ALA A 862 14.46 -14.44 20.42
CA ALA A 862 15.27 -13.66 21.35
C ALA A 862 14.66 -13.59 22.75
N GLY A 863 15.36 -14.13 23.74
CA GLY A 863 14.95 -14.06 25.15
C GLY A 863 13.73 -14.90 25.53
N ALA A 864 13.21 -15.76 24.65
CA ALA A 864 11.99 -16.53 24.90
C ALA A 864 12.07 -17.45 26.13
N GLU A 865 13.25 -18.03 26.39
CA GLU A 865 13.51 -18.84 27.60
C GLU A 865 13.58 -17.97 28.87
N ALA A 866 14.03 -16.71 28.73
CA ALA A 866 14.29 -15.79 29.84
C ALA A 866 13.09 -14.91 30.22
N LEU A 867 12.07 -14.81 29.37
CA LEU A 867 10.78 -14.18 29.71
C LEU A 867 9.98 -15.02 30.74
N GLY A 868 10.17 -16.33 30.77
CA GLY A 868 9.63 -17.22 31.82
C GLY A 868 8.11 -17.41 31.84
N ASP A 869 7.39 -16.89 30.85
CA ASP A 869 5.91 -16.92 30.78
C ASP A 869 5.33 -18.27 30.30
N GLY A 870 6.18 -19.17 29.81
CA GLY A 870 5.79 -20.47 29.24
C GLY A 870 5.13 -20.40 27.87
N SER A 871 5.08 -19.23 27.21
CA SER A 871 4.36 -19.04 25.94
C SER A 871 5.21 -19.32 24.69
N GLY A 872 6.54 -19.38 24.84
CA GLY A 872 7.49 -19.63 23.73
C GLY A 872 7.66 -18.44 22.78
N LYS A 873 7.17 -17.25 23.16
CA LYS A 873 7.34 -15.99 22.43
C LYS A 873 8.65 -15.32 22.80
N GLY A 874 9.32 -14.75 21.81
CA GLY A 874 10.54 -13.96 22.02
C GLY A 874 10.24 -12.46 22.01
N ILE A 875 11.30 -11.66 21.92
CA ILE A 875 11.25 -10.20 21.80
C ILE A 875 11.65 -9.78 20.38
N SER A 876 11.04 -8.70 19.88
CA SER A 876 11.37 -8.06 18.61
C SER A 876 11.49 -6.53 18.74
N LEU A 877 12.00 -5.90 17.68
CA LEU A 877 12.29 -4.47 17.62
C LEU A 877 11.22 -3.72 16.81
N ARG A 878 10.73 -2.59 17.33
CA ARG A 878 9.76 -1.71 16.66
C ARG A 878 10.50 -0.65 15.83
N PHE A 879 10.27 -0.65 14.51
CA PHE A 879 10.95 0.21 13.54
C PHE A 879 12.49 0.12 13.55
N PRO A 880 13.08 -1.09 13.43
CA PRO A 880 14.53 -1.27 13.45
C PRO A 880 15.19 -0.67 12.21
N ARG A 881 16.31 0.05 12.43
CA ARG A 881 17.05 0.79 11.40
C ARG A 881 18.53 0.42 11.48
N PHE A 882 19.12 0.04 10.36
CA PHE A 882 20.58 -0.07 10.23
C PHE A 882 21.23 1.30 10.49
N ILE A 883 22.26 1.32 11.33
CA ILE A 883 23.09 2.51 11.59
C ILE A 883 24.45 2.35 10.93
N LYS A 884 25.16 1.26 11.22
CA LYS A 884 26.47 0.93 10.64
C LYS A 884 26.84 -0.54 10.82
N GLU A 885 27.82 -1.00 10.04
CA GLU A 885 28.52 -2.25 10.28
C GLU A 885 29.51 -2.09 11.46
N ARG A 886 29.65 -3.11 12.29
CA ARG A 886 30.50 -3.14 13.49
C ARG A 886 31.69 -4.07 13.26
N GLU A 887 32.63 -3.61 12.43
CA GLU A 887 33.88 -4.33 12.15
C GLU A 887 34.76 -4.53 13.40
N ASP A 888 34.49 -3.77 14.46
CA ASP A 888 35.10 -3.89 15.79
C ASP A 888 34.53 -5.04 16.65
N LYS A 889 33.50 -5.75 16.18
CA LYS A 889 32.83 -6.84 16.92
C LYS A 889 32.70 -8.14 16.13
N LYS A 890 32.85 -9.25 16.85
CA LYS A 890 32.49 -10.60 16.40
C LYS A 890 31.06 -10.96 16.78
N ALA A 891 30.52 -12.00 16.15
CA ALA A 891 29.15 -12.47 16.39
C ALA A 891 28.88 -12.86 17.86
N ASP A 892 29.86 -13.40 18.57
CA ASP A 892 29.82 -13.72 20.00
C ASP A 892 29.91 -12.49 20.93
N GLU A 893 30.25 -11.31 20.38
CA GLU A 893 30.33 -10.00 21.06
C GLU A 893 29.08 -9.12 20.78
N ALA A 894 28.06 -9.68 20.12
CA ALA A 894 26.75 -9.08 19.88
C ALA A 894 25.95 -8.85 21.19
N THR A 895 24.89 -8.03 21.11
CA THR A 895 23.98 -7.81 22.24
C THR A 895 23.40 -9.15 22.70
N GLY A 896 23.49 -9.41 24.01
CA GLY A 896 23.09 -10.68 24.59
C GLY A 896 21.58 -10.77 24.81
N SER A 897 20.97 -11.96 24.62
CA SER A 897 19.52 -12.15 24.78
C SER A 897 18.95 -11.67 26.13
N ARG A 898 19.71 -11.82 27.23
CA ARG A 898 19.31 -11.28 28.53
C ARG A 898 19.28 -9.75 28.56
N MET A 899 20.16 -9.08 27.83
CA MET A 899 20.13 -7.61 27.69
C MET A 899 18.88 -7.16 26.94
N VAL A 900 18.43 -7.91 25.92
CA VAL A 900 17.18 -7.65 25.19
C VAL A 900 15.97 -7.75 26.13
N VAL A 901 15.93 -8.76 27.01
CA VAL A 901 14.89 -8.89 28.05
C VAL A 901 14.98 -7.76 29.08
N GLU A 902 16.18 -7.40 29.52
CA GLU A 902 16.38 -6.27 30.45
C GLU A 902 15.99 -4.92 29.84
N MET A 903 16.19 -4.71 28.53
CA MET A 903 15.74 -3.51 27.81
C MET A 903 14.20 -3.46 27.75
N TYR A 904 13.56 -4.58 27.37
CA TYR A 904 12.10 -4.69 27.32
C TYR A 904 11.45 -4.43 28.69
N GLN A 905 11.99 -5.03 29.77
CA GLN A 905 11.49 -4.83 31.13
C GLN A 905 11.69 -3.40 31.67
N LYS A 906 12.62 -2.62 31.10
CA LYS A 906 12.86 -1.20 31.45
C LYS A 906 11.91 -0.23 30.74
N GLN A 907 11.12 -0.67 29.75
CA GLN A 907 10.10 0.18 29.14
C GLN A 907 9.01 0.52 30.18
N GLU A 908 8.70 1.82 30.33
CA GLU A 908 7.73 2.34 31.29
C GLU A 908 6.37 1.62 31.21
N GLY A 909 5.83 1.46 29.99
CA GLY A 909 4.57 0.76 29.73
C GLY A 909 4.57 -0.74 30.05
N VAL A 910 5.73 -1.39 30.09
CA VAL A 910 5.88 -2.80 30.50
C VAL A 910 5.96 -2.87 32.03
N SER A 911 6.88 -2.10 32.62
CA SER A 911 7.27 -2.14 34.04
C SER A 911 6.13 -1.93 35.04
N LYS A 912 5.04 -1.26 34.62
CA LYS A 912 3.87 -0.94 35.45
C LYS A 912 2.62 -1.74 35.09
N SER A 913 2.60 -2.48 33.97
CA SER A 913 1.43 -3.26 33.57
C SER A 913 1.35 -4.57 34.35
N LYS A 914 0.19 -4.84 34.97
CA LYS A 914 -0.15 -6.13 35.59
C LYS A 914 -1.22 -6.89 34.81
N GLY A 915 -1.50 -6.46 33.58
CA GLY A 915 -2.39 -7.16 32.66
C GLY A 915 -1.69 -8.35 31.98
N PRO A 916 -2.44 -9.26 31.34
CA PRO A 916 -1.84 -10.25 30.46
C PRO A 916 -1.14 -9.57 29.28
N SER A 917 0.05 -10.08 28.92
CA SER A 917 0.73 -9.70 27.69
C SER A 917 -0.13 -10.00 26.46
N VAL A 918 -0.01 -9.17 25.43
CA VAL A 918 -0.75 -9.28 24.16
C VAL A 918 0.07 -10.07 23.14
N ASP A 919 -0.61 -10.85 22.31
CA ASP A 919 0.00 -11.67 21.26
C ASP A 919 0.17 -10.87 19.96
N ASP A 920 1.41 -10.46 19.68
CA ASP A 920 1.79 -9.58 18.57
C ASP A 920 2.00 -10.30 17.23
N ASP A 921 0.92 -10.74 16.58
CA ASP A 921 0.95 -11.49 15.31
C ASP A 921 1.01 -10.58 14.04
N PHE A 922 1.66 -9.40 14.14
CA PHE A 922 1.63 -8.35 13.10
C PHE A 922 3.02 -7.95 12.58
N GLU A 923 3.28 -8.21 11.30
CA GLU A 923 4.32 -7.51 10.51
C GLU A 923 3.80 -6.13 10.04
N TYR A 924 4.74 -5.20 9.82
CA TYR A 924 4.56 -3.92 9.11
C TYR A 924 5.33 -3.94 7.79
#